data_AF-A0A1A8H412-F1
#
_entry.id   AF-A0A1A8H412-F1
#
_cell.length_a   1.000
_cell.length_b   1.000
_cell.length_c   1.000
_cell.angle_alpha   90.00
_cell.angle_beta   90.00
_cell.angle_gamma   90.00
#
_symmetry.space_group_name_H-M   'P 1'
#
loop_
_entity.id
_entity.type
_entity.pdbx_description
1 polymer ?
#
loop_
_entity_poly.entity_id
_entity_poly.type
_entity_poly.pdbx_seq_one_letter_code
_entity_poly.pdbx_strand_id
1 'polypeptide(L)'
;NRLQRLEEELARTKLSLDTEIRSKQRLQDEKNAMYKEFTTIKTQFEVKETQIRHCESDRDKADRERMSLKSEIERLMRELRTVEERYKSRLLSSEKEASELALKRDALEREIQLLKQRPSSLTRQTQTDENVPTIDPSKLLFDGVRRKVTAHQLCDCGIISKATLDDLLKGKKTVDEVAVDIQLSLKGTGIIAGMTTGAQGKMPFTEAKNKNLLNPESALMLLEAQAATGYIVDPGFNERMPVDTACSRGIVNTEDRDVLLKAEAASMGFKDPYTGKILSVGQAHKHGHVDKETTIRLLQAQESVGGILDPLLGVFLPKDLALDRNLIDEDLYRALNKKPTCYLDPATGEKITYSDLKRKCVVEPVSGLLLLRGPEKSMTVKGIRGEVSVSELVKAELLDKTDLQKLNEGHLSCREIEDKLKSYLYGSTCIAGIYDEANDRIMSFYYAMKEGLLMRGTTLELLEAQAASGFIVDPVNNVFLTVEDAAKRGLIGKEFKNKLLSAEKAVTGYKDPSTGKTISLFQAIEKDLIEKGHGIRLLEAQIASGGIIDPLESHRIDVSVAYKRGYFDKEMNEILTYEGDDTKGFFDPNTKENLTYLQLKERCITDSKTGLILLPIKDKNKEKASEESRTNVLRKRRVVIVDPDTGLEMSVREAYHKQLIDYETFLDLSEQECEWEEINIKGPDGSSRLVIVDRKTGTQYDIQSCLNKGVIDQNAFDQYRSGKLTLTELADKITSKTSSSEMTIAASNVDDMVTCSSPNQVAPSSPTVRKRFSSISITVSPPGMFDDQSPVAAIFDTETLEKITIPEGHRRGIVDTITAQRLLEAQACTGGIINPATGERLSLEDAVHQSIIDESMAAKLKPAQKAYLGFEDLKTKRRLSAAEAVKETWLPYDAGQRFLEFQYLTGGLIEPGNGRRITMEEAIRKGWIDGQGAQKLQDTRNHQKNLTCPKTKLKISYKEAMDSCMVEEKNGMKMIQASSISSKGISSPYNVSNPGSRSGSRAGSRSGSRRGSVDYSSTFTYSFTSTNFSSNSLC
;
A
#
# COMPACT_ATOMS: atom_id res chain seq x y z
N ASN A 1 -35.39 78.82 -13.94
CA ASN A 1 -35.01 78.57 -12.52
C ASN A 1 -35.91 77.58 -11.79
N ARG A 2 -37.20 77.81 -11.56
CA ARG A 2 -38.05 76.85 -10.80
C ARG A 2 -38.30 75.52 -11.54
N LEU A 3 -38.57 75.58 -12.84
CA LEU A 3 -38.79 74.39 -13.69
C LEU A 3 -37.54 73.49 -13.78
N GLN A 4 -36.37 74.09 -13.99
CA GLN A 4 -35.10 73.36 -14.09
C GLN A 4 -34.70 72.65 -12.78
N ARG A 5 -34.96 73.26 -11.62
CA ARG A 5 -34.77 72.59 -10.32
C ARG A 5 -35.72 71.41 -10.13
N LEU A 6 -36.97 71.54 -10.57
CA LEU A 6 -37.94 70.43 -10.53
C LEU A 6 -37.55 69.30 -11.49
N GLU A 7 -36.97 69.60 -12.65
CA GLU A 7 -36.44 68.57 -13.57
C GLU A 7 -35.22 67.84 -13.00
N GLU A 8 -34.30 68.55 -12.35
CA GLU A 8 -33.15 67.93 -11.66
C GLU A 8 -33.57 67.09 -10.45
N GLU A 9 -34.57 67.53 -9.68
CA GLU A 9 -35.16 66.74 -8.59
C GLU A 9 -35.89 65.50 -9.12
N LEU A 10 -36.66 65.63 -10.21
CA LEU A 10 -37.30 64.50 -10.87
C LEU A 10 -36.26 63.49 -11.38
N ALA A 11 -35.16 63.95 -11.98
CA ALA A 11 -34.08 63.09 -12.47
C ALA A 11 -33.37 62.36 -11.33
N ARG A 12 -33.07 63.04 -10.22
CA ARG A 12 -32.51 62.42 -9.01
C ARG A 12 -33.45 61.38 -8.41
N THR A 13 -34.75 61.68 -8.35
CA THR A 13 -35.76 60.76 -7.80
C THR A 13 -35.94 59.52 -8.69
N LYS A 14 -35.91 59.68 -10.02
CA LYS A 14 -35.92 58.56 -10.98
C LYS A 14 -34.69 57.67 -10.83
N LEU A 15 -33.50 58.26 -10.71
CA LEU A 15 -32.27 57.49 -10.50
C LEU A 15 -32.32 56.69 -9.20
N SER A 16 -32.81 57.30 -8.12
CA SER A 16 -33.02 56.62 -6.84
C SER A 16 -34.00 55.46 -6.97
N LEU A 17 -35.14 55.67 -7.63
CA LEU A 17 -36.13 54.63 -7.88
C LEU A 17 -35.55 53.46 -8.70
N ASP A 18 -34.76 53.74 -9.73
CA ASP A 18 -34.10 52.71 -10.55
C ASP A 18 -33.02 51.93 -9.77
N THR A 19 -32.33 52.57 -8.83
CA THR A 19 -31.40 51.86 -7.93
C THR A 19 -32.15 50.97 -6.95
N GLU A 20 -33.30 51.43 -6.45
CA GLU A 20 -34.13 50.69 -5.50
C GLU A 20 -34.83 49.49 -6.16
N ILE A 21 -35.30 49.63 -7.40
CA ILE A 21 -35.84 48.52 -8.20
C ILE A 21 -34.76 47.46 -8.44
N ARG A 22 -33.53 47.86 -8.78
CA ARG A 22 -32.40 46.92 -8.94
C ARG A 22 -31.99 46.24 -7.64
N SER A 23 -32.09 46.94 -6.51
CA SER A 23 -31.86 46.37 -5.18
C SER A 23 -32.94 45.34 -4.84
N LYS A 24 -34.21 45.68 -5.05
CA LYS A 24 -35.35 44.78 -4.85
C LYS A 24 -35.26 43.52 -5.71
N GLN A 25 -34.83 43.64 -6.97
CA GLN A 25 -34.64 42.48 -7.84
C GLN A 25 -33.54 41.55 -7.32
N ARG A 26 -32.40 42.10 -6.88
CA ARG A 26 -31.33 41.29 -6.27
C ARG A 26 -31.78 40.55 -5.02
N LEU A 27 -32.49 41.23 -4.12
CA LEU A 27 -33.05 40.60 -2.92
C LEU A 27 -34.08 39.52 -3.26
N GLN A 28 -34.87 39.70 -4.33
CA GLN A 28 -35.81 38.68 -4.80
C GLN A 28 -35.09 37.45 -5.37
N ASP A 29 -34.00 37.65 -6.11
CA ASP A 29 -33.18 36.57 -6.66
C ASP A 29 -32.45 35.80 -5.56
N GLU A 30 -31.91 36.49 -4.54
CA GLU A 30 -31.33 35.89 -3.34
C GLU A 30 -32.35 35.08 -2.54
N LYS A 31 -33.56 35.64 -2.34
CA LYS A 31 -34.67 34.91 -1.69
C LYS A 31 -35.01 33.63 -2.45
N ASN A 32 -35.07 33.69 -3.78
CA ASN A 32 -35.36 32.53 -4.62
C ASN A 32 -34.22 31.49 -4.58
N ALA A 33 -32.96 31.93 -4.51
CA ALA A 33 -31.80 31.06 -4.34
C ALA A 33 -31.85 30.34 -2.98
N MET A 34 -32.07 31.08 -1.89
CA MET A 34 -32.22 30.50 -0.55
C MET A 34 -33.39 29.52 -0.47
N TYR A 35 -34.51 29.79 -1.14
CA TYR A 35 -35.65 28.86 -1.17
C TYR A 35 -35.31 27.54 -1.91
N LYS A 36 -34.53 27.61 -3.00
CA LYS A 36 -34.05 26.42 -3.72
C LYS A 36 -33.06 25.61 -2.89
N GLU A 37 -32.13 26.28 -2.21
CA GLU A 37 -31.19 25.64 -1.30
C GLU A 37 -31.91 24.97 -0.13
N PHE A 38 -32.85 25.67 0.51
CA PHE A 38 -33.69 25.11 1.57
C PHE A 38 -34.46 23.86 1.11
N THR A 39 -35.06 23.92 -0.09
CA THR A 39 -35.78 22.77 -0.66
C THR A 39 -34.84 21.58 -0.91
N THR A 40 -33.62 21.86 -1.38
CA THR A 40 -32.60 20.81 -1.61
C THR A 40 -32.11 20.20 -0.30
N ILE A 41 -31.91 21.01 0.73
CA ILE A 41 -31.52 20.52 2.07
C ILE A 41 -32.66 19.70 2.68
N LYS A 42 -33.91 20.12 2.49
CA LYS A 42 -35.09 19.39 2.97
C LYS A 42 -35.20 18.00 2.33
N THR A 43 -35.05 17.89 1.01
CA THR A 43 -35.09 16.59 0.33
C THR A 43 -33.93 15.69 0.74
N GLN A 44 -32.73 16.24 0.94
CA GLN A 44 -31.60 15.48 1.48
C GLN A 44 -31.86 14.96 2.90
N PHE A 45 -32.54 15.74 3.75
CA PHE A 45 -32.90 15.31 5.09
C PHE A 45 -33.93 14.17 5.07
N GLU A 46 -34.96 14.26 4.23
CA GLU A 46 -35.98 13.22 4.06
C GLU A 46 -35.37 11.89 3.56
N VAL A 47 -34.44 11.96 2.59
CA VAL A 47 -33.69 10.78 2.12
C VAL A 47 -32.82 10.20 3.24
N LYS A 48 -32.16 11.05 4.03
CA LYS A 48 -31.33 10.59 5.15
C LYS A 48 -32.16 9.94 6.26
N GLU A 49 -33.35 10.47 6.54
CA GLU A 49 -34.26 9.94 7.54
C GLU A 49 -34.82 8.57 7.14
N THR A 50 -35.18 8.39 5.86
CA THR A 50 -35.60 7.07 5.33
C THR A 50 -34.45 6.05 5.37
N GLN A 51 -33.22 6.48 5.10
CA GLN A 51 -32.05 5.61 5.19
C GLN A 51 -31.72 5.19 6.63
N ILE A 52 -31.90 6.09 7.60
CA ILE A 52 -31.77 5.78 9.03
C ILE A 52 -32.81 4.73 9.45
N ARG A 53 -34.08 4.91 9.07
CA ARG A 53 -35.15 3.93 9.36
C ARG A 53 -34.87 2.56 8.76
N HIS A 54 -34.28 2.50 7.56
CA HIS A 54 -33.88 1.24 6.95
C HIS A 54 -32.76 0.55 7.76
N CYS A 55 -31.74 1.31 8.17
CA CYS A 55 -30.64 0.78 8.99
C CYS A 55 -31.13 0.27 10.36
N GLU A 56 -32.09 0.95 10.98
CA GLU A 56 -32.69 0.52 12.25
C GLU A 56 -33.46 -0.80 12.09
N SER A 57 -34.24 -0.94 11.00
CA SER A 57 -34.95 -2.19 10.69
C SER A 57 -34.00 -3.37 10.47
N ASP A 58 -32.88 -3.16 9.75
CA ASP A 58 -31.88 -4.19 9.52
C ASP A 58 -31.16 -4.60 10.81
N ARG A 59 -30.87 -3.63 11.69
CA ARG A 59 -30.33 -3.91 13.02
C ARG A 59 -31.29 -4.77 13.85
N ASP A 60 -32.57 -4.42 13.86
CA ASP A 60 -33.58 -5.19 14.60
C ASP A 60 -33.75 -6.61 14.06
N LYS A 61 -33.60 -6.79 12.74
CA LYS A 61 -33.58 -8.12 12.12
C LYS A 61 -32.36 -8.93 12.57
N ALA A 62 -31.17 -8.33 12.53
CA ALA A 62 -29.94 -8.97 12.99
C ALA A 62 -29.99 -9.32 14.49
N ASP A 63 -30.57 -8.45 15.32
CA ASP A 63 -30.75 -8.70 16.75
C ASP A 63 -31.70 -9.90 17.01
N ARG A 64 -32.78 -10.04 16.21
CA ARG A 64 -33.66 -11.21 16.27
C ARG A 64 -32.95 -12.50 15.88
N GLU A 65 -32.16 -12.48 14.81
CA GLU A 65 -31.36 -13.63 14.37
C GLU A 65 -30.32 -14.02 15.43
N ARG A 66 -29.65 -13.04 16.04
CA ARG A 66 -28.71 -13.26 17.15
C ARG A 66 -29.38 -13.92 18.34
N MET A 67 -30.59 -13.48 18.72
CA MET A 67 -31.33 -14.08 19.83
C MET A 67 -31.78 -15.52 19.52
N SER A 68 -32.18 -15.79 18.27
CA SER A 68 -32.50 -17.14 17.80
C SER A 68 -31.29 -18.08 17.90
N LEU A 69 -30.14 -17.64 17.37
CA LEU A 69 -28.88 -18.40 17.44
C LEU A 69 -28.43 -18.65 18.87
N LYS A 70 -28.60 -17.67 19.77
CA LYS A 70 -28.29 -17.83 21.19
C LYS A 70 -29.15 -18.93 21.84
N SER A 71 -30.45 -18.93 21.56
CA SER A 71 -31.36 -19.99 22.02
C SER A 71 -30.94 -21.37 21.49
N GLU A 72 -30.50 -21.44 20.25
CA GLU A 72 -30.06 -22.70 19.63
C GLU A 72 -28.75 -23.21 20.22
N ILE A 73 -27.79 -22.32 20.49
CA ILE A 73 -26.55 -22.66 21.21
C ILE A 73 -26.89 -23.23 22.60
N GLU A 74 -27.79 -22.60 23.35
CA GLU A 74 -28.23 -23.10 24.66
C GLU A 74 -28.93 -24.46 24.59
N ARG A 75 -29.66 -24.75 23.50
CA ARG A 75 -30.25 -26.05 23.22
C ARG A 75 -29.17 -27.11 22.97
N LEU A 76 -28.22 -26.82 22.07
CA LEU A 76 -27.11 -27.71 21.74
C LEU A 76 -26.20 -27.99 22.94
N MET A 77 -25.95 -26.98 23.79
CA MET A 77 -25.19 -27.16 25.03
C MET A 77 -25.90 -28.07 26.04
N ARG A 78 -27.24 -28.10 26.04
CA ARG A 78 -28.00 -29.05 26.86
C ARG A 78 -27.91 -30.46 26.28
N GLU A 79 -28.06 -30.61 24.97
CA GLU A 79 -27.92 -31.92 24.32
C GLU A 79 -26.52 -32.51 24.53
N LEU A 80 -25.46 -31.71 24.38
CA LEU A 80 -24.10 -32.15 24.62
C LEU A 80 -23.91 -32.67 26.05
N ARG A 81 -24.42 -31.96 27.06
CA ARG A 81 -24.39 -32.42 28.46
C ARG A 81 -25.10 -33.76 28.65
N THR A 82 -26.28 -33.95 28.04
CA THR A 82 -26.98 -35.24 28.14
C THR A 82 -26.21 -36.38 27.48
N VAL A 83 -25.49 -36.11 26.38
CA VAL A 83 -24.66 -37.11 25.71
C VAL A 83 -23.43 -37.42 26.55
N GLU A 84 -22.79 -36.42 27.13
CA GLU A 84 -21.66 -36.59 28.06
C GLU A 84 -22.05 -37.43 29.29
N GLU A 85 -23.21 -37.18 29.89
CA GLU A 85 -23.73 -37.99 31.00
C GLU A 85 -24.00 -39.44 30.61
N ARG A 86 -24.55 -39.68 29.41
CA ARG A 86 -24.72 -41.04 28.86
C ARG A 86 -23.37 -41.73 28.63
N TYR A 87 -22.37 -41.00 28.14
CA TYR A 87 -21.02 -41.55 27.98
C TYR A 87 -20.37 -41.88 29.32
N LYS A 88 -20.45 -40.98 30.31
CA LYS A 88 -19.95 -41.24 31.68
C LYS A 88 -20.62 -42.46 32.30
N SER A 89 -21.94 -42.60 32.15
CA SER A 89 -22.66 -43.78 32.65
C SER A 89 -22.21 -45.08 31.98
N ARG A 90 -22.00 -45.07 30.66
CA ARG A 90 -21.48 -46.23 29.92
C ARG A 90 -20.04 -46.58 30.30
N LEU A 91 -19.20 -45.56 30.54
CA LEU A 91 -17.83 -45.76 30.99
C LEU A 91 -17.82 -46.43 32.37
N LEU A 92 -18.62 -45.94 33.31
CA LEU A 92 -18.77 -46.54 34.64
C LEU A 92 -19.28 -47.99 34.57
N SER A 93 -20.24 -48.31 33.69
CA SER A 93 -20.68 -49.70 33.51
C SER A 93 -19.58 -50.59 32.94
N SER A 94 -18.79 -50.07 32.00
CA SER A 94 -17.68 -50.81 31.38
C SER A 94 -16.52 -51.01 32.36
N GLU A 95 -16.18 -50.00 33.18
CA GLU A 95 -15.19 -50.13 34.26
C GLU A 95 -15.62 -51.17 35.29
N LYS A 96 -16.91 -51.22 35.62
CA LYS A 96 -17.46 -52.25 36.52
C LYS A 96 -17.36 -53.65 35.91
N GLU A 97 -17.72 -53.82 34.64
CA GLU A 97 -17.55 -55.11 33.93
C GLU A 97 -16.07 -55.52 33.86
N ALA A 98 -15.16 -54.58 33.57
CA ALA A 98 -13.73 -54.84 33.54
C ALA A 98 -13.21 -55.28 34.92
N SER A 99 -13.68 -54.66 36.01
CA SER A 99 -13.34 -55.07 37.37
C SER A 99 -13.88 -56.46 37.72
N GLU A 100 -15.10 -56.80 37.31
CA GLU A 100 -15.66 -58.14 37.52
C GLU A 100 -14.89 -59.21 36.72
N LEU A 101 -14.48 -58.89 35.49
CA LEU A 101 -13.64 -59.76 34.67
C LEU A 101 -12.24 -59.94 35.26
N ALA A 102 -11.65 -58.89 35.84
CA ALA A 102 -10.38 -58.98 36.58
C ALA A 102 -10.49 -59.93 37.78
N LEU A 103 -11.57 -59.83 38.58
CA LEU A 103 -11.80 -60.75 39.70
C LEU A 103 -11.97 -62.21 39.23
N LYS A 104 -12.65 -62.43 38.09
CA LYS A 104 -12.77 -63.77 37.49
C LYS A 104 -11.44 -64.30 36.97
N ARG A 105 -10.63 -63.45 36.33
CA ARG A 105 -9.26 -63.79 35.92
C ARG A 105 -8.44 -64.23 37.12
N ASP A 106 -8.43 -63.45 38.20
CA ASP A 106 -7.66 -63.76 39.41
C ASP A 106 -8.16 -65.04 40.12
N ALA A 107 -9.45 -65.36 39.99
CA ALA A 107 -10.00 -66.64 40.47
C ALA A 107 -9.53 -67.82 39.61
N LEU A 108 -9.57 -67.68 38.28
CA LEU A 108 -9.10 -68.70 37.34
C LEU A 108 -7.57 -68.89 37.44
N GLU A 109 -6.80 -67.83 37.65
CA GLU A 109 -5.35 -67.91 37.85
C GLU A 109 -5.00 -68.70 39.11
N ARG A 110 -5.73 -68.49 40.21
CA ARG A 110 -5.60 -69.29 41.44
C ARG A 110 -5.98 -70.75 41.22
N GLU A 111 -7.01 -71.03 40.41
CA GLU A 111 -7.42 -72.40 40.08
C GLU A 111 -6.39 -73.11 39.20
N ILE A 112 -5.78 -72.41 38.23
CA ILE A 112 -4.65 -72.91 37.44
C ILE A 112 -3.44 -73.18 38.32
N GLN A 113 -3.18 -72.34 39.33
CA GLN A 113 -2.08 -72.54 40.29
C GLN A 113 -2.31 -73.78 41.17
N LEU A 114 -3.56 -74.04 41.57
CA LEU A 114 -3.95 -75.26 42.30
C LEU A 114 -3.82 -76.52 41.44
N LEU A 115 -4.20 -76.43 40.15
CA LEU A 115 -4.04 -77.54 39.19
C LEU A 115 -2.57 -77.85 38.89
N LYS A 116 -1.68 -76.85 38.94
CA LYS A 116 -0.22 -77.02 38.82
C LYS A 116 0.43 -77.66 40.05
N GLN A 117 -0.24 -77.74 41.20
CA GLN A 117 0.27 -78.35 42.44
C GLN A 117 -0.24 -79.79 42.69
N ARG A 118 -1.02 -80.38 41.78
CA ARG A 118 -1.42 -81.80 41.89
C ARG A 118 -0.24 -82.73 41.54
N PRO A 119 0.09 -83.73 42.37
CA PRO A 119 1.07 -84.75 42.02
C PRO A 119 0.55 -85.59 40.85
N SER A 120 1.39 -85.71 39.83
CA SER A 120 1.19 -86.53 38.64
C SER A 120 0.91 -88.00 39.00
N SER A 121 -0.31 -88.47 38.74
CA SER A 121 -0.63 -89.89 38.75
C SER A 121 -0.04 -90.54 37.51
N LEU A 122 1.10 -91.20 37.71
CA LEU A 122 1.74 -92.12 36.77
C LEU A 122 0.88 -93.38 36.62
N THR A 123 0.38 -93.65 35.41
CA THR A 123 -0.04 -94.99 35.00
C THR A 123 1.08 -95.64 34.20
N ARG A 124 1.58 -96.77 34.72
CA ARG A 124 2.63 -97.62 34.15
C ARG A 124 1.97 -98.72 33.28
N GLN A 125 2.44 -98.93 32.06
CA GLN A 125 2.46 -100.20 31.29
C GLN A 125 3.21 -99.93 29.97
N THR A 126 4.50 -100.27 29.86
CA THR A 126 5.12 -101.49 29.29
C THR A 126 4.97 -101.66 27.77
N GLN A 127 6.14 -101.62 27.09
CA GLN A 127 6.54 -102.17 25.78
C GLN A 127 5.44 -102.76 24.88
N THR A 128 5.14 -102.09 23.75
CA THR A 128 5.56 -102.47 22.37
C THR A 128 5.02 -101.46 21.35
N ASP A 129 5.78 -101.27 20.27
CA ASP A 129 5.53 -100.50 19.03
C ASP A 129 5.63 -98.96 19.03
N GLU A 130 6.57 -98.50 18.20
CA GLU A 130 6.71 -97.12 17.73
C GLU A 130 5.42 -96.66 17.04
N ASN A 131 4.69 -95.74 17.66
CA ASN A 131 3.78 -94.87 16.94
C ASN A 131 4.04 -93.44 17.40
N VAL A 132 4.77 -92.70 16.56
CA VAL A 132 4.94 -91.25 16.66
C VAL A 132 3.54 -90.63 16.66
N PRO A 133 3.16 -89.79 17.63
CA PRO A 133 1.88 -89.10 17.60
C PRO A 133 1.92 -88.05 16.48
N THR A 134 1.44 -88.43 15.29
CA THR A 134 1.24 -87.50 14.18
C THR A 134 0.11 -86.54 14.54
N ILE A 135 0.40 -85.24 14.51
CA ILE A 135 -0.60 -84.19 14.70
C ILE A 135 -1.57 -84.25 13.52
N ASP A 136 -2.88 -84.21 13.80
CA ASP A 136 -3.92 -84.18 12.76
C ASP A 136 -3.71 -82.97 11.82
N PRO A 137 -3.48 -83.20 10.51
CA PRO A 137 -3.33 -82.17 9.48
C PRO A 137 -4.39 -81.07 9.51
N SER A 138 -5.61 -81.44 9.89
CA SER A 138 -6.80 -80.57 9.91
C SER A 138 -6.73 -79.48 10.97
N LYS A 139 -5.85 -79.65 11.97
CA LYS A 139 -5.66 -78.72 13.10
C LYS A 139 -4.55 -77.70 12.85
N LEU A 140 -3.72 -77.90 11.83
CA LEU A 140 -2.62 -76.99 11.46
C LEU A 140 -3.14 -75.88 10.55
N LEU A 141 -3.82 -74.90 11.15
CA LEU A 141 -4.44 -73.77 10.46
C LEU A 141 -3.63 -72.49 10.65
N PHE A 142 -3.33 -71.83 9.53
CA PHE A 142 -2.71 -70.51 9.47
C PHE A 142 -3.75 -69.45 9.16
N ASP A 143 -3.62 -68.27 9.74
CA ASP A 143 -4.47 -67.13 9.44
C ASP A 143 -3.96 -66.42 8.16
N GLY A 144 -4.63 -66.67 7.03
CA GLY A 144 -4.42 -65.93 5.78
C GLY A 144 -5.15 -64.59 5.76
N VAL A 145 -5.23 -63.96 4.58
CA VAL A 145 -5.76 -62.59 4.42
C VAL A 145 -7.25 -62.51 4.77
N ARG A 146 -8.08 -63.41 4.23
CA ARG A 146 -9.55 -63.44 4.48
C ARG A 146 -10.04 -64.80 4.97
N ARG A 147 -9.17 -65.82 4.97
CA ARG A 147 -9.52 -67.23 5.22
C ARG A 147 -8.39 -67.91 5.99
N LYS A 148 -8.74 -68.98 6.71
CA LYS A 148 -7.75 -69.88 7.32
C LYS A 148 -7.26 -70.89 6.28
N VAL A 149 -5.97 -71.22 6.34
CA VAL A 149 -5.28 -72.06 5.35
C VAL A 149 -4.58 -73.21 6.05
N THR A 150 -4.69 -74.41 5.49
CA THR A 150 -4.04 -75.59 6.07
C THR A 150 -2.57 -75.66 5.70
N ALA A 151 -1.76 -76.32 6.54
CA ALA A 151 -0.35 -76.58 6.21
C ALA A 151 -0.18 -77.33 4.87
N HIS A 152 -1.10 -78.23 4.53
CA HIS A 152 -1.10 -78.94 3.24
C HIS A 152 -1.29 -77.98 2.07
N GLN A 153 -2.27 -77.07 2.16
CA GLN A 153 -2.51 -76.07 1.12
C GLN A 153 -1.30 -75.16 0.91
N LEU A 154 -0.61 -74.76 2.00
CA LEU A 154 0.61 -73.96 1.90
C LEU A 154 1.76 -74.73 1.22
N CYS A 155 1.87 -76.04 1.46
CA CYS A 155 2.87 -76.90 0.82
C CYS A 155 2.55 -77.14 -0.66
N ASP A 156 1.27 -77.36 -1.01
CA ASP A 156 0.78 -77.51 -2.39
C ASP A 156 0.96 -76.21 -3.20
N CYS A 157 1.03 -75.08 -2.50
CA CYS A 157 1.35 -73.78 -3.06
C CYS A 157 2.84 -73.45 -3.03
N GLY A 158 3.71 -74.34 -2.59
CA GLY A 158 5.15 -74.10 -2.55
C GLY A 158 5.57 -72.94 -1.62
N ILE A 159 4.70 -72.47 -0.73
CA ILE A 159 5.02 -71.44 0.29
C ILE A 159 5.88 -72.08 1.38
N ILE A 160 5.55 -73.32 1.78
CA ILE A 160 6.36 -74.12 2.70
C ILE A 160 6.91 -75.37 1.99
N SER A 161 8.08 -75.82 2.43
CA SER A 161 8.69 -77.05 1.91
C SER A 161 8.03 -78.30 2.49
N LYS A 162 8.14 -79.44 1.79
CA LYS A 162 7.70 -80.75 2.30
C LYS A 162 8.37 -81.10 3.64
N ALA A 163 9.63 -80.72 3.82
CA ALA A 163 10.34 -80.91 5.08
C ALA A 163 9.73 -80.09 6.23
N THR A 164 9.34 -78.83 5.97
CA THR A 164 8.65 -77.97 6.94
C THR A 164 7.29 -78.52 7.31
N LEU A 165 6.54 -79.07 6.33
CA LEU A 165 5.26 -79.74 6.58
C LEU A 165 5.45 -80.99 7.46
N ASP A 166 6.46 -81.81 7.18
CA ASP A 166 6.77 -83.00 7.99
C ASP A 166 7.16 -82.62 9.43
N ASP A 167 7.91 -81.53 9.61
CA ASP A 167 8.28 -81.01 10.93
C ASP A 167 7.05 -80.49 11.71
N LEU A 168 6.08 -79.86 11.02
CA LEU A 168 4.80 -79.47 11.62
C LEU A 168 3.96 -80.70 12.03
N LEU A 169 3.88 -81.72 11.16
CA LEU A 169 3.11 -82.95 11.43
C LEU A 169 3.71 -83.78 12.58
N LYS A 170 5.04 -83.72 12.74
CA LYS A 170 5.79 -84.35 13.85
C LYS A 170 5.86 -83.48 15.11
N GLY A 171 5.30 -82.26 15.08
CA GLY A 171 5.29 -81.32 16.21
C GLY A 171 6.66 -80.72 16.56
N LYS A 172 7.64 -80.78 15.66
CA LYS A 172 8.98 -80.19 15.84
C LYS A 172 9.01 -78.68 15.66
N LYS A 173 8.11 -78.16 14.84
CA LYS A 173 7.84 -76.72 14.68
C LYS A 173 6.40 -76.42 15.01
N THR A 174 6.13 -75.24 15.55
CA THR A 174 4.76 -74.78 15.79
C THR A 174 4.21 -73.99 14.60
N VAL A 175 2.89 -73.86 14.53
CA VAL A 175 2.22 -73.02 13.51
C VAL A 175 2.70 -71.58 13.62
N ASP A 176 2.86 -71.05 14.84
CA ASP A 176 3.29 -69.67 15.07
C ASP A 176 4.73 -69.43 14.60
N GLU A 177 5.65 -70.37 14.86
CA GLU A 177 7.03 -70.29 14.36
C GLU A 177 7.09 -70.25 12.83
N VAL A 178 6.35 -71.15 12.17
CA VAL A 178 6.32 -71.18 10.70
C VAL A 178 5.61 -69.95 10.14
N ALA A 179 4.55 -69.46 10.81
CA ALA A 179 3.80 -68.29 10.38
C ALA A 179 4.65 -67.02 10.33
N VAL A 180 5.62 -66.87 11.24
CA VAL A 180 6.59 -65.76 11.21
C VAL A 180 7.46 -65.81 9.95
N ASP A 181 7.94 -67.00 9.57
CA ASP A 181 8.79 -67.20 8.39
C ASP A 181 8.04 -66.89 7.07
N ILE A 182 6.73 -67.16 7.05
CA ILE A 182 5.86 -66.98 5.85
C ILE A 182 4.90 -65.79 5.97
N GLN A 183 5.14 -64.87 6.90
CA GLN A 183 4.28 -63.72 7.18
C GLN A 183 4.00 -62.89 5.91
N LEU A 184 4.97 -62.78 5.00
CA LEU A 184 4.83 -62.11 3.71
C LEU A 184 3.70 -62.72 2.86
N SER A 185 3.61 -64.05 2.81
CA SER A 185 2.59 -64.77 2.06
C SER A 185 1.23 -64.80 2.77
N LEU A 186 1.19 -64.72 4.10
CA LEU A 186 -0.05 -64.76 4.87
C LEU A 186 -0.70 -63.38 5.02
N LYS A 187 0.07 -62.37 5.42
CA LYS A 187 -0.41 -61.04 5.82
C LYS A 187 0.27 -59.88 5.08
N GLY A 188 1.36 -60.14 4.37
CA GLY A 188 2.12 -59.13 3.63
C GLY A 188 2.99 -58.21 4.51
N THR A 189 3.73 -57.32 3.86
CA THR A 189 4.63 -56.32 4.47
C THR A 189 3.93 -55.03 4.91
N GLY A 190 2.61 -55.05 5.02
CA GLY A 190 1.78 -53.89 5.37
C GLY A 190 1.39 -53.02 4.16
N ILE A 191 0.22 -52.41 4.29
CA ILE A 191 -0.39 -51.51 3.30
C ILE A 191 -0.30 -50.08 3.82
N ILE A 192 -0.45 -49.10 2.92
CA ILE A 192 -0.60 -47.70 3.33
C ILE A 192 -1.97 -47.57 4.03
N ALA A 193 -1.94 -47.43 5.35
CA ALA A 193 -3.10 -47.52 6.24
C ALA A 193 -3.89 -46.21 6.32
N GLY A 194 -3.24 -45.09 6.07
CA GLY A 194 -3.87 -43.77 6.12
C GLY A 194 -2.85 -42.67 5.94
N MET A 195 -3.19 -41.49 6.43
CA MET A 195 -2.35 -40.31 6.35
C MET A 195 -2.11 -39.74 7.74
N THR A 196 -0.98 -39.07 7.94
CA THR A 196 -0.64 -38.36 9.17
C THR A 196 -0.18 -36.94 8.85
N THR A 197 -0.53 -36.01 9.72
CA THR A 197 0.00 -34.64 9.73
C THR A 197 0.45 -34.29 11.14
N GLY A 198 1.48 -33.46 11.29
CA GLY A 198 2.01 -33.10 12.63
C GLY A 198 0.96 -32.49 13.57
N ALA A 199 0.00 -31.74 13.02
CA ALA A 199 -1.02 -31.03 13.81
C ALA A 199 -2.28 -31.86 14.12
N GLN A 200 -2.64 -32.86 13.30
CA GLN A 200 -3.94 -33.55 13.41
C GLN A 200 -3.80 -35.06 13.67
N GLY A 201 -2.57 -35.57 13.79
CA GLY A 201 -2.33 -36.99 14.01
C GLY A 201 -2.68 -37.84 12.79
N LYS A 202 -2.91 -39.13 13.03
CA LYS A 202 -3.26 -40.14 12.03
C LYS A 202 -4.75 -40.14 11.70
N MET A 203 -5.09 -40.28 10.43
CA MET A 203 -6.46 -40.24 9.94
C MET A 203 -6.68 -41.14 8.70
N PRO A 204 -7.91 -41.62 8.47
CA PRO A 204 -8.28 -42.33 7.25
C PRO A 204 -8.19 -41.43 6.01
N PHE A 205 -8.07 -42.02 4.81
CA PHE A 205 -8.02 -41.26 3.56
C PHE A 205 -9.30 -40.48 3.25
N THR A 206 -10.45 -40.98 3.68
CA THR A 206 -11.72 -40.27 3.53
C THR A 206 -11.76 -38.99 4.37
N GLU A 207 -11.21 -39.02 5.58
CA GLU A 207 -11.07 -37.82 6.40
C GLU A 207 -10.07 -36.82 5.79
N ALA A 208 -8.94 -37.33 5.26
CA ALA A 208 -7.97 -36.54 4.53
C ALA A 208 -8.57 -35.84 3.29
N LYS A 209 -9.39 -36.57 2.51
CA LYS A 209 -10.17 -36.05 1.37
C LYS A 209 -11.11 -34.93 1.82
N ASN A 210 -11.90 -35.16 2.88
CA ASN A 210 -12.85 -34.18 3.40
C ASN A 210 -12.17 -32.91 3.95
N LYS A 211 -10.92 -33.02 4.42
CA LYS A 211 -10.11 -31.89 4.90
C LYS A 211 -9.29 -31.19 3.79
N ASN A 212 -9.48 -31.56 2.53
CA ASN A 212 -8.72 -31.06 1.37
C ASN A 212 -7.19 -31.25 1.49
N LEU A 213 -6.76 -32.25 2.26
CA LEU A 213 -5.34 -32.60 2.41
C LEU A 213 -4.88 -33.61 1.36
N LEU A 214 -5.84 -34.28 0.70
CA LEU A 214 -5.62 -35.30 -0.31
C LEU A 214 -6.61 -35.11 -1.46
N ASN A 215 -6.13 -35.21 -2.70
CA ASN A 215 -6.99 -35.18 -3.89
C ASN A 215 -8.01 -36.34 -3.82
N PRO A 216 -9.32 -36.11 -4.05
CA PRO A 216 -10.35 -37.15 -4.10
C PRO A 216 -9.97 -38.38 -4.95
N GLU A 217 -9.33 -38.18 -6.09
CA GLU A 217 -8.92 -39.28 -6.98
C GLU A 217 -7.80 -40.12 -6.36
N SER A 218 -6.80 -39.48 -5.74
CA SER A 218 -5.71 -40.17 -5.02
C SER A 218 -6.26 -40.92 -3.80
N ALA A 219 -7.19 -40.32 -3.06
CA ALA A 219 -7.85 -40.97 -1.91
C ALA A 219 -8.59 -42.25 -2.32
N LEU A 220 -9.34 -42.22 -3.43
CA LEU A 220 -10.06 -43.38 -3.93
C LEU A 220 -9.09 -44.50 -4.36
N MET A 221 -8.04 -44.17 -5.13
CA MET A 221 -7.03 -45.16 -5.55
C MET A 221 -6.34 -45.82 -4.34
N LEU A 222 -6.09 -45.07 -3.27
CA LEU A 222 -5.48 -45.62 -2.05
C LEU A 222 -6.44 -46.52 -1.28
N LEU A 223 -7.73 -46.17 -1.22
CA LEU A 223 -8.77 -47.02 -0.63
C LEU A 223 -8.99 -48.30 -1.47
N GLU A 224 -8.94 -48.21 -2.80
CA GLU A 224 -8.96 -49.38 -3.68
C GLU A 224 -7.79 -50.33 -3.36
N ALA A 225 -6.59 -49.79 -3.16
CA ALA A 225 -5.42 -50.59 -2.78
C ALA A 225 -5.62 -51.30 -1.43
N GLN A 226 -6.22 -50.64 -0.43
CA GLN A 226 -6.55 -51.27 0.86
C GLN A 226 -7.57 -52.41 0.69
N ALA A 227 -8.66 -52.16 -0.03
CA ALA A 227 -9.69 -53.15 -0.30
C ALA A 227 -9.12 -54.36 -1.08
N ALA A 228 -8.26 -54.12 -2.07
CA ALA A 228 -7.66 -55.15 -2.92
C ALA A 228 -6.68 -56.07 -2.19
N THR A 229 -6.09 -55.58 -1.11
CA THR A 229 -5.07 -56.29 -0.32
C THR A 229 -5.68 -56.95 0.92
N GLY A 230 -6.97 -56.74 1.18
CA GLY A 230 -7.75 -57.56 2.11
C GLY A 230 -8.82 -56.79 2.89
N TYR A 231 -8.50 -55.61 3.41
CA TYR A 231 -9.37 -54.87 4.32
C TYR A 231 -9.15 -53.37 4.21
N ILE A 232 -10.21 -52.61 4.45
CA ILE A 232 -10.09 -51.17 4.76
C ILE A 232 -9.52 -51.04 6.17
N VAL A 233 -8.57 -50.12 6.34
CA VAL A 233 -7.90 -49.89 7.62
C VAL A 233 -8.37 -48.59 8.23
N ASP A 234 -8.75 -48.66 9.50
CA ASP A 234 -8.89 -47.48 10.34
C ASP A 234 -7.58 -47.26 11.12
N PRO A 235 -6.76 -46.26 10.72
CA PRO A 235 -5.48 -46.01 11.38
C PRO A 235 -5.65 -45.48 12.82
N GLY A 236 -6.81 -44.89 13.16
CA GLY A 236 -7.08 -44.37 14.50
C GLY A 236 -7.10 -45.48 15.54
N PHE A 237 -7.85 -46.55 15.26
CA PHE A 237 -8.05 -47.69 16.15
C PHE A 237 -7.22 -48.94 15.78
N ASN A 238 -6.44 -48.88 14.68
CA ASN A 238 -5.71 -50.01 14.13
C ASN A 238 -6.62 -51.22 13.84
N GLU A 239 -7.84 -50.94 13.34
CA GLU A 239 -8.82 -51.96 13.00
C GLU A 239 -8.88 -52.20 11.50
N ARG A 240 -9.08 -53.46 11.12
CA ARG A 240 -9.24 -53.90 9.72
C ARG A 240 -10.67 -54.36 9.52
N MET A 241 -11.34 -53.87 8.49
CA MET A 241 -12.76 -54.18 8.27
C MET A 241 -13.13 -54.32 6.79
N PRO A 242 -14.20 -55.08 6.47
CA PRO A 242 -14.77 -55.13 5.12
C PRO A 242 -15.33 -53.77 4.68
N VAL A 243 -15.50 -53.57 3.37
CA VAL A 243 -15.97 -52.29 2.82
C VAL A 243 -17.35 -51.92 3.35
N ASP A 244 -18.26 -52.87 3.46
CA ASP A 244 -19.60 -52.62 4.00
C ASP A 244 -19.56 -52.12 5.45
N THR A 245 -18.68 -52.69 6.28
CA THR A 245 -18.51 -52.27 7.67
C THR A 245 -17.85 -50.89 7.75
N ALA A 246 -16.87 -50.61 6.89
CA ALA A 246 -16.23 -49.30 6.79
C ALA A 246 -17.23 -48.20 6.42
N CYS A 247 -18.13 -48.47 5.48
CA CYS A 247 -19.22 -47.56 5.12
C CYS A 247 -20.20 -47.33 6.29
N SER A 248 -20.60 -48.39 7.00
CA SER A 248 -21.49 -48.24 8.17
C SER A 248 -20.87 -47.44 9.32
N ARG A 249 -19.55 -47.47 9.46
CA ARG A 249 -18.80 -46.70 10.47
C ARG A 249 -18.39 -45.30 10.00
N GLY A 250 -18.67 -44.94 8.75
CA GLY A 250 -18.28 -43.65 8.18
C GLY A 250 -16.78 -43.50 7.90
N ILE A 251 -16.01 -44.59 7.88
CA ILE A 251 -14.59 -44.60 7.51
C ILE A 251 -14.43 -44.39 6.00
N VAL A 252 -15.42 -44.82 5.22
CA VAL A 252 -15.50 -44.70 3.76
C VAL A 252 -16.81 -44.02 3.39
N ASN A 253 -16.78 -43.11 2.42
CA ASN A 253 -17.99 -42.45 1.92
C ASN A 253 -18.89 -43.46 1.17
N THR A 254 -20.20 -43.33 1.34
CA THR A 254 -21.17 -44.21 0.65
C THR A 254 -21.14 -44.07 -0.87
N GLU A 255 -20.69 -42.93 -1.39
CA GLU A 255 -20.49 -42.67 -2.83
C GLU A 255 -19.42 -43.59 -3.45
N ASP A 256 -18.38 -43.93 -2.69
CA ASP A 256 -17.24 -44.72 -3.15
C ASP A 256 -17.49 -46.24 -2.95
N ARG A 257 -18.63 -46.62 -2.35
CA ARG A 257 -18.93 -48.00 -1.93
C ARG A 257 -18.85 -49.02 -3.07
N ASP A 258 -19.52 -48.75 -4.19
CA ASP A 258 -19.62 -49.72 -5.29
C ASP A 258 -18.26 -49.96 -5.97
N VAL A 259 -17.42 -48.93 -6.03
CA VAL A 259 -16.06 -49.02 -6.55
C VAL A 259 -15.20 -49.85 -5.60
N LEU A 260 -15.30 -49.58 -4.30
CA LEU A 260 -14.52 -50.29 -3.30
C LEU A 260 -14.97 -51.73 -3.09
N LEU A 261 -16.24 -52.07 -3.29
CA LEU A 261 -16.71 -53.47 -3.31
C LEU A 261 -16.13 -54.25 -4.49
N LYS A 262 -15.99 -53.61 -5.66
CA LYS A 262 -15.27 -54.21 -6.80
C LYS A 262 -13.79 -54.43 -6.50
N ALA A 263 -13.16 -53.47 -5.81
CA ALA A 263 -11.78 -53.63 -5.36
C ALA A 263 -11.65 -54.71 -4.27
N GLU A 264 -12.60 -54.84 -3.33
CA GLU A 264 -12.61 -55.88 -2.30
C GLU A 264 -12.76 -57.28 -2.92
N ALA A 265 -13.49 -57.40 -4.03
CA ALA A 265 -13.57 -58.63 -4.81
C ALA A 265 -12.20 -59.10 -5.34
N ALA A 266 -11.18 -58.24 -5.39
CA ALA A 266 -9.81 -58.66 -5.68
C ALA A 266 -9.20 -59.56 -4.59
N SER A 267 -9.67 -59.43 -3.35
CA SER A 267 -9.23 -60.24 -2.21
C SER A 267 -10.17 -61.39 -1.87
N MET A 268 -11.47 -61.22 -2.07
CA MET A 268 -12.48 -62.26 -1.85
C MET A 268 -12.69 -63.17 -3.06
N GLY A 269 -12.37 -62.66 -4.24
CA GLY A 269 -12.50 -63.26 -5.55
C GLY A 269 -13.80 -62.85 -6.26
N PHE A 270 -13.70 -62.67 -7.57
CA PHE A 270 -14.82 -62.30 -8.43
C PHE A 270 -15.68 -63.52 -8.72
N LYS A 271 -16.94 -63.48 -8.32
CA LYS A 271 -17.86 -64.56 -8.64
C LYS A 271 -18.32 -64.42 -10.09
N ASP A 272 -17.95 -65.38 -10.93
CA ASP A 272 -18.43 -65.46 -12.31
C ASP A 272 -19.95 -65.71 -12.30
N PRO A 273 -20.78 -64.81 -12.88
CA PRO A 273 -22.23 -65.00 -12.95
C PRO A 273 -22.65 -66.27 -13.70
N TYR A 274 -21.84 -66.75 -14.64
CA TYR A 274 -22.18 -67.87 -15.51
C TYR A 274 -21.78 -69.22 -14.91
N THR A 275 -20.58 -69.33 -14.35
CA THR A 275 -20.07 -70.60 -13.79
C THR A 275 -20.19 -70.71 -12.27
N GLY A 276 -20.45 -69.59 -11.58
CA GLY A 276 -20.43 -69.52 -10.12
C GLY A 276 -19.04 -69.69 -9.50
N LYS A 277 -17.99 -69.86 -10.32
CA LYS A 277 -16.60 -69.99 -9.86
C LYS A 277 -16.09 -68.66 -9.35
N ILE A 278 -15.21 -68.74 -8.35
CA ILE A 278 -14.49 -67.59 -7.81
C ILE A 278 -13.21 -67.42 -8.64
N LEU A 279 -13.06 -66.24 -9.24
CA LEU A 279 -11.94 -65.86 -10.10
C LEU A 279 -11.03 -64.88 -9.37
N SER A 280 -9.73 -64.97 -9.64
CA SER A 280 -8.76 -63.93 -9.27
C SER A 280 -8.92 -62.67 -10.14
N VAL A 281 -8.28 -61.56 -9.76
CA VAL A 281 -8.34 -60.29 -10.53
C VAL A 281 -7.89 -60.48 -11.98
N GLY A 282 -6.79 -61.22 -12.20
CA GLY A 282 -6.26 -61.46 -13.54
C GLY A 282 -7.20 -62.33 -14.39
N GLN A 283 -7.82 -63.34 -13.79
CA GLN A 283 -8.84 -64.16 -14.46
C GLN A 283 -10.12 -63.35 -14.75
N ALA A 284 -10.55 -62.50 -13.81
CA ALA A 284 -11.70 -61.62 -13.98
C ALA A 284 -11.48 -60.62 -15.13
N HIS A 285 -10.27 -60.10 -15.28
CA HIS A 285 -9.87 -59.26 -16.42
C HIS A 285 -9.99 -60.01 -17.75
N LYS A 286 -9.47 -61.24 -17.82
CA LYS A 286 -9.55 -62.09 -19.02
C LYS A 286 -11.00 -62.37 -19.46
N HIS A 287 -11.92 -62.43 -18.49
CA HIS A 287 -13.35 -62.59 -18.73
C HIS A 287 -14.12 -61.27 -18.91
N GLY A 288 -13.43 -60.12 -18.90
CA GLY A 288 -14.03 -58.80 -19.15
C GLY A 288 -14.82 -58.22 -17.97
N HIS A 289 -14.68 -58.76 -16.76
CA HIS A 289 -15.37 -58.25 -15.57
C HIS A 289 -14.68 -57.01 -14.96
N VAL A 290 -13.39 -56.82 -15.23
CA VAL A 290 -12.58 -55.69 -14.73
C VAL A 290 -11.74 -55.12 -15.87
N ASP A 291 -11.69 -53.80 -15.97
CA ASP A 291 -10.87 -53.12 -16.97
C ASP A 291 -9.37 -53.30 -16.71
N LYS A 292 -8.56 -53.10 -17.75
CA LYS A 292 -7.11 -53.35 -17.68
C LYS A 292 -6.39 -52.41 -16.71
N GLU A 293 -6.82 -51.15 -16.62
CA GLU A 293 -6.14 -50.14 -15.81
C GLU A 293 -6.35 -50.40 -14.31
N THR A 294 -7.59 -50.64 -13.91
CA THR A 294 -7.95 -51.06 -12.55
C THR A 294 -7.27 -52.39 -12.21
N THR A 295 -7.28 -53.37 -13.12
CA THR A 295 -6.60 -54.66 -12.90
C THR A 295 -5.12 -54.48 -12.57
N ILE A 296 -4.39 -53.68 -13.36
CA ILE A 296 -2.96 -53.42 -13.12
C ILE A 296 -2.77 -52.65 -11.80
N ARG A 297 -3.63 -51.68 -11.48
CA ARG A 297 -3.57 -50.91 -10.23
C ARG A 297 -3.73 -51.80 -8.99
N LEU A 298 -4.74 -52.67 -8.99
CA LEU A 298 -5.02 -53.61 -7.89
C LEU A 298 -3.89 -54.65 -7.76
N LEU A 299 -3.43 -55.23 -8.87
CA LEU A 299 -2.33 -56.20 -8.86
C LEU A 299 -1.00 -55.56 -8.41
N GLN A 300 -0.73 -54.30 -8.78
CA GLN A 300 0.46 -53.58 -8.31
C GLN A 300 0.45 -53.35 -6.80
N ALA A 301 -0.72 -53.08 -6.19
CA ALA A 301 -0.83 -52.99 -4.74
C ALA A 301 -0.58 -54.35 -4.07
N GLN A 302 -1.20 -55.43 -4.58
CA GLN A 302 -0.98 -56.78 -4.08
C GLN A 302 0.51 -57.18 -4.16
N GLU A 303 1.14 -57.00 -5.33
CA GLU A 303 2.57 -57.30 -5.56
C GLU A 303 3.47 -56.56 -4.57
N SER A 304 3.19 -55.28 -4.33
CA SER A 304 3.98 -54.43 -3.42
C SER A 304 3.80 -54.78 -1.94
N VAL A 305 2.75 -55.54 -1.59
CA VAL A 305 2.47 -56.00 -0.22
C VAL A 305 3.08 -57.37 0.02
N GLY A 306 2.97 -58.30 -0.92
CA GLY A 306 3.63 -59.60 -0.79
C GLY A 306 3.68 -60.43 -2.07
N GLY A 307 2.77 -60.23 -3.00
CA GLY A 307 2.66 -61.05 -4.21
C GLY A 307 1.29 -60.92 -4.85
N ILE A 308 0.90 -61.84 -5.72
CA ILE A 308 -0.45 -61.88 -6.26
C ILE A 308 -1.35 -62.68 -5.32
N LEU A 309 -2.48 -62.12 -4.93
CA LEU A 309 -3.38 -62.76 -3.98
C LEU A 309 -4.21 -63.85 -4.67
N ASP A 310 -4.17 -65.07 -4.16
CA ASP A 310 -5.10 -66.13 -4.52
C ASP A 310 -6.36 -66.01 -3.64
N PRO A 311 -7.54 -65.67 -4.18
CA PRO A 311 -8.73 -65.47 -3.36
C PRO A 311 -9.34 -66.76 -2.81
N LEU A 312 -9.05 -67.92 -3.41
CA LEU A 312 -9.56 -69.21 -2.94
C LEU A 312 -8.86 -69.64 -1.66
N LEU A 313 -7.54 -69.46 -1.63
CA LEU A 313 -6.69 -69.80 -0.49
C LEU A 313 -6.59 -68.64 0.50
N GLY A 314 -6.64 -67.39 0.03
CA GLY A 314 -6.42 -66.20 0.85
C GLY A 314 -4.94 -65.99 1.20
N VAL A 315 -4.03 -66.30 0.29
CA VAL A 315 -2.56 -66.13 0.46
C VAL A 315 -1.94 -65.41 -0.73
N PHE A 316 -0.89 -64.64 -0.46
CA PHE A 316 -0.06 -64.01 -1.48
C PHE A 316 0.96 -65.00 -2.03
N LEU A 317 0.93 -65.16 -3.36
CA LEU A 317 1.86 -66.00 -4.11
C LEU A 317 2.89 -65.13 -4.85
N PRO A 318 4.16 -65.56 -4.95
CA PRO A 318 5.11 -64.92 -5.86
C PRO A 318 4.58 -64.87 -7.29
N LYS A 319 4.95 -63.84 -8.06
CA LYS A 319 4.42 -63.61 -9.42
C LYS A 319 4.62 -64.81 -10.35
N ASP A 320 5.77 -65.46 -10.27
CA ASP A 320 6.10 -66.61 -11.13
C ASP A 320 5.16 -67.79 -10.83
N LEU A 321 4.92 -68.05 -9.55
CA LEU A 321 3.98 -69.08 -9.13
C LEU A 321 2.51 -68.71 -9.46
N ALA A 322 2.17 -67.42 -9.39
CA ALA A 322 0.84 -66.95 -9.77
C ALA A 322 0.57 -67.12 -11.27
N LEU A 323 1.61 -66.98 -12.11
CA LEU A 323 1.56 -67.27 -13.54
C LEU A 323 1.40 -68.78 -13.79
N ASP A 324 2.18 -69.63 -13.10
CA ASP A 324 2.09 -71.09 -13.20
C ASP A 324 0.69 -71.61 -12.80
N ARG A 325 0.06 -70.95 -11.82
CA ARG A 325 -1.31 -71.26 -11.38
C ARG A 325 -2.40 -70.54 -12.18
N ASN A 326 -2.04 -69.82 -13.24
CA ASN A 326 -2.95 -69.10 -14.13
C ASN A 326 -3.86 -68.11 -13.37
N LEU A 327 -3.35 -67.48 -12.30
CA LEU A 327 -4.01 -66.37 -11.60
C LEU A 327 -3.82 -65.05 -12.36
N ILE A 328 -2.69 -64.93 -13.06
CA ILE A 328 -2.38 -63.87 -14.02
C ILE A 328 -1.93 -64.51 -15.33
N ASP A 329 -2.09 -63.79 -16.43
CA ASP A 329 -1.58 -64.19 -17.75
C ASP A 329 -0.23 -63.53 -18.05
N GLU A 330 0.39 -63.96 -19.16
CA GLU A 330 1.67 -63.43 -19.66
C GLU A 330 1.64 -61.92 -19.92
N ASP A 331 0.48 -61.39 -20.37
CA ASP A 331 0.34 -59.98 -20.68
C ASP A 331 0.34 -59.11 -19.42
N LEU A 332 -0.39 -59.53 -18.38
CA LEU A 332 -0.40 -58.89 -17.07
C LEU A 332 0.96 -59.05 -16.37
N TYR A 333 1.59 -60.21 -16.47
CA TYR A 333 2.94 -60.44 -15.92
C TYR A 333 3.96 -59.46 -16.53
N ARG A 334 3.96 -59.31 -17.87
CA ARG A 334 4.80 -58.33 -18.58
C ARG A 334 4.45 -56.89 -18.22
N ALA A 335 3.17 -56.57 -18.06
CA ALA A 335 2.72 -55.23 -17.70
C ALA A 335 3.21 -54.84 -16.29
N LEU A 336 3.10 -55.74 -15.30
CA LEU A 336 3.56 -55.50 -13.93
C LEU A 336 5.08 -55.34 -13.86
N ASN A 337 5.84 -56.15 -14.62
CA ASN A 337 7.30 -56.03 -14.68
C ASN A 337 7.80 -54.69 -15.24
N LYS A 338 6.98 -53.97 -16.02
CA LYS A 338 7.30 -52.61 -16.48
C LYS A 338 7.13 -51.54 -15.39
N LYS A 339 6.59 -51.88 -14.22
CA LYS A 339 6.32 -50.98 -13.09
C LYS A 339 5.55 -49.71 -13.51
N PRO A 340 4.34 -49.85 -14.06
CA PRO A 340 3.54 -48.71 -14.52
C PRO A 340 3.16 -47.79 -13.35
N THR A 341 3.12 -46.48 -13.56
CA THR A 341 2.74 -45.51 -12.53
C THR A 341 1.22 -45.41 -12.42
N CYS A 342 0.61 -46.25 -11.58
CA CYS A 342 -0.84 -46.41 -11.47
C CYS A 342 -1.51 -45.59 -10.35
N TYR A 343 -0.73 -44.83 -9.58
CA TYR A 343 -1.18 -44.03 -8.44
C TYR A 343 -0.80 -42.56 -8.61
N LEU A 344 -1.35 -41.68 -7.78
CA LEU A 344 -1.03 -40.25 -7.74
C LEU A 344 -0.35 -39.90 -6.43
N ASP A 345 0.79 -39.20 -6.51
CA ASP A 345 1.48 -38.67 -5.34
C ASP A 345 0.62 -37.57 -4.68
N PRO A 346 0.26 -37.71 -3.38
CA PRO A 346 -0.52 -36.71 -2.65
C PRO A 346 0.08 -35.31 -2.61
N ALA A 347 1.41 -35.18 -2.63
CA ALA A 347 2.10 -33.92 -2.48
C ALA A 347 2.31 -33.18 -3.81
N THR A 348 2.58 -33.90 -4.90
CA THR A 348 2.89 -33.31 -6.21
C THR A 348 1.77 -33.46 -7.24
N GLY A 349 0.85 -34.40 -7.05
CA GLY A 349 -0.17 -34.76 -8.04
C GLY A 349 0.38 -35.56 -9.24
N GLU A 350 1.66 -35.93 -9.23
CA GLU A 350 2.29 -36.69 -10.32
C GLU A 350 2.00 -38.20 -10.23
N LYS A 351 2.03 -38.88 -11.39
CA LYS A 351 1.86 -40.33 -11.44
C LYS A 351 3.05 -41.06 -10.81
N ILE A 352 2.78 -41.99 -9.90
CA ILE A 352 3.77 -42.75 -9.14
C ILE A 352 3.38 -44.24 -9.05
N THR A 353 4.33 -45.13 -8.78
CA THR A 353 4.04 -46.54 -8.49
C THR A 353 3.66 -46.73 -7.02
N TYR A 354 2.85 -47.74 -6.69
CA TYR A 354 2.49 -48.01 -5.29
C TYR A 354 3.71 -48.32 -4.42
N SER A 355 4.70 -49.03 -4.97
CA SER A 355 5.92 -49.40 -4.24
C SER A 355 6.76 -48.17 -3.86
N ASP A 356 6.85 -47.19 -4.76
CA ASP A 356 7.57 -45.94 -4.49
C ASP A 356 6.82 -45.08 -3.47
N LEU A 357 5.48 -45.04 -3.57
CA LEU A 357 4.63 -44.36 -2.61
C LEU A 357 4.77 -44.96 -1.20
N LYS A 358 4.80 -46.29 -1.10
CA LYS A 358 5.03 -47.01 0.16
C LYS A 358 6.39 -46.70 0.78
N ARG A 359 7.45 -46.47 -0.02
CA ARG A 359 8.76 -46.03 0.49
C ARG A 359 8.77 -44.60 1.04
N LYS A 360 7.81 -43.75 0.63
CA LYS A 360 7.64 -42.39 1.17
C LYS A 360 6.85 -42.36 2.49
N CYS A 361 6.20 -43.46 2.87
CA CYS A 361 5.43 -43.54 4.10
C CYS A 361 6.32 -43.59 5.35
N VAL A 362 5.78 -43.10 6.45
CA VAL A 362 6.37 -43.23 7.79
C VAL A 362 5.73 -44.41 8.50
N VAL A 363 6.56 -45.23 9.16
CA VAL A 363 6.08 -46.32 10.02
C VAL A 363 5.74 -45.75 11.40
N GLU A 364 4.51 -45.94 11.85
CA GLU A 364 4.10 -45.57 13.21
C GLU A 364 4.78 -46.52 14.22
N PRO A 365 5.57 -46.01 15.18
CA PRO A 365 6.38 -46.86 16.08
C PRO A 365 5.58 -47.85 16.93
N VAL A 366 4.34 -47.52 17.28
CA VAL A 366 3.51 -48.31 18.20
C VAL A 366 2.71 -49.38 17.46
N SER A 367 2.07 -49.02 16.34
CA SER A 367 1.15 -49.90 15.61
C SER A 367 1.81 -50.64 14.44
N GLY A 368 2.98 -50.17 13.98
CA GLY A 368 3.63 -50.63 12.76
C GLY A 368 2.89 -50.23 11.47
N LEU A 369 1.89 -49.35 11.54
CA LEU A 369 1.13 -48.89 10.37
C LEU A 369 1.96 -47.97 9.48
N LEU A 370 1.78 -48.10 8.15
CA LEU A 370 2.41 -47.21 7.17
C LEU A 370 1.47 -46.02 6.89
N LEU A 371 1.93 -44.82 7.21
CA LEU A 371 1.16 -43.59 7.07
C LEU A 371 1.82 -42.65 6.06
N LEU A 372 1.04 -42.12 5.12
CA LEU A 372 1.47 -41.05 4.22
C LEU A 372 1.58 -39.73 4.98
N ARG A 373 2.63 -38.95 4.73
CA ARG A 373 2.68 -37.57 5.24
C ARG A 373 1.84 -36.67 4.34
N GLY A 374 0.79 -36.08 4.91
CA GLY A 374 0.01 -35.06 4.22
C GLY A 374 0.74 -33.73 4.13
N PRO A 375 0.26 -32.79 3.30
CA PRO A 375 0.76 -31.41 3.30
C PRO A 375 0.55 -30.80 4.68
N GLU A 376 1.64 -30.38 5.32
CA GLU A 376 1.56 -29.71 6.61
C GLU A 376 0.88 -28.35 6.44
N LYS A 377 -0.05 -28.01 7.34
CA LYS A 377 -0.61 -26.67 7.41
C LYS A 377 0.58 -25.73 7.63
N SER A 378 0.84 -24.83 6.68
CA SER A 378 1.92 -23.87 6.77
C SER A 378 1.78 -23.12 8.10
N MET A 379 2.82 -23.17 8.91
CA MET A 379 2.84 -22.41 10.16
C MET A 379 2.83 -20.93 9.79
N THR A 380 1.86 -20.19 10.32
CA THR A 380 1.69 -18.77 10.08
C THR A 380 1.91 -17.98 11.37
N VAL A 381 2.36 -16.73 11.20
CA VAL A 381 2.52 -15.73 12.26
C VAL A 381 1.77 -14.46 11.87
N LYS A 382 1.46 -13.60 12.83
CA LYS A 382 0.74 -12.35 12.57
C LYS A 382 1.64 -11.32 11.86
N GLY A 383 1.18 -10.78 10.73
CA GLY A 383 1.79 -9.66 10.01
C GLY A 383 1.07 -8.31 10.21
N ILE A 384 1.31 -7.37 9.29
CA ILE A 384 0.84 -5.98 9.39
C ILE A 384 -0.67 -5.85 9.10
N ARG A 385 -1.18 -6.57 8.09
CA ARG A 385 -2.59 -6.61 7.69
C ARG A 385 -3.14 -8.04 7.53
N GLY A 386 -2.29 -9.06 7.53
CA GLY A 386 -2.67 -10.46 7.36
C GLY A 386 -1.75 -11.42 8.11
N GLU A 387 -1.91 -12.72 7.86
CA GLU A 387 -1.01 -13.76 8.36
C GLU A 387 0.15 -14.01 7.37
N VAL A 388 1.35 -14.27 7.89
CA VAL A 388 2.58 -14.49 7.13
C VAL A 388 3.03 -15.92 7.35
N SER A 389 3.34 -16.66 6.27
CA SER A 389 3.85 -18.01 6.40
C SER A 389 5.32 -18.03 6.84
N VAL A 390 5.72 -19.00 7.67
CA VAL A 390 7.12 -19.15 8.09
C VAL A 390 8.03 -19.45 6.88
N SER A 391 7.54 -20.18 5.88
CA SER A 391 8.24 -20.37 4.61
C SER A 391 8.53 -19.05 3.89
N GLU A 392 7.63 -18.09 3.99
CA GLU A 392 7.81 -16.77 3.40
C GLU A 392 8.88 -15.97 4.16
N LEU A 393 8.91 -16.05 5.49
CA LEU A 393 9.97 -15.42 6.29
C LEU A 393 11.36 -15.97 5.96
N VAL A 394 11.47 -17.27 5.61
CA VAL A 394 12.72 -17.85 5.11
C VAL A 394 13.08 -17.32 3.72
N LYS A 395 12.11 -17.19 2.81
CA LYS A 395 12.34 -16.58 1.48
C LYS A 395 12.68 -15.10 1.57
N ALA A 396 12.18 -14.41 2.59
CA ALA A 396 12.50 -13.03 2.91
C ALA A 396 13.83 -12.90 3.67
N GLU A 397 14.58 -14.00 3.87
CA GLU A 397 15.88 -14.00 4.57
C GLU A 397 15.80 -13.48 6.02
N LEU A 398 14.60 -13.46 6.61
CA LEU A 398 14.35 -13.08 8.01
C LEU A 398 14.52 -14.27 8.97
N LEU A 399 14.39 -15.50 8.45
CA LEU A 399 14.63 -16.75 9.18
C LEU A 399 15.55 -17.67 8.39
N ASP A 400 16.41 -18.38 9.11
CA ASP A 400 17.27 -19.40 8.52
C ASP A 400 16.56 -20.75 8.43
N LYS A 401 17.06 -21.62 7.54
CA LYS A 401 16.56 -23.01 7.43
C LYS A 401 16.72 -23.80 8.73
N THR A 402 17.69 -23.44 9.57
CA THR A 402 17.90 -24.03 10.90
C THR A 402 16.80 -23.62 11.89
N ASP A 403 16.29 -22.40 11.80
CA ASP A 403 15.20 -21.92 12.66
C ASP A 403 13.88 -22.61 12.26
N LEU A 404 13.68 -22.86 10.96
CA LEU A 404 12.56 -23.66 10.47
C LEU A 404 12.63 -25.12 10.97
N GLN A 405 13.84 -25.71 11.00
CA GLN A 405 14.03 -27.05 11.55
C GLN A 405 13.72 -27.09 13.06
N LYS A 406 14.22 -26.13 13.84
CA LYS A 406 13.91 -26.03 15.28
C LYS A 406 12.42 -25.83 15.55
N LEU A 407 11.74 -25.06 14.70
CA LEU A 407 10.29 -24.86 14.78
C LEU A 407 9.54 -26.18 14.51
N ASN A 408 9.94 -26.92 13.47
CA ASN A 408 9.34 -28.21 13.13
C ASN A 408 9.61 -29.29 14.21
N GLU A 409 10.75 -29.22 14.88
CA GLU A 409 11.11 -30.09 16.01
C GLU A 409 10.46 -29.66 17.34
N GLY A 410 9.76 -28.51 17.37
CA GLY A 410 9.08 -27.98 18.55
C GLY A 410 10.01 -27.32 19.58
N HIS A 411 11.27 -27.07 19.23
CA HIS A 411 12.24 -26.36 20.06
C HIS A 411 12.10 -24.83 19.98
N LEU A 412 11.39 -24.33 18.97
CA LEU A 412 11.05 -22.93 18.78
C LEU A 412 9.54 -22.82 18.60
N SER A 413 8.92 -21.80 19.16
CA SER A 413 7.48 -21.54 19.03
C SER A 413 7.18 -20.38 18.08
N CYS A 414 5.97 -20.34 17.50
CA CYS A 414 5.54 -19.20 16.68
C CYS A 414 5.59 -17.87 17.43
N ARG A 415 5.33 -17.86 18.75
CA ARG A 415 5.39 -16.64 19.57
C ARG A 415 6.81 -16.11 19.72
N GLU A 416 7.79 -16.99 19.89
CA GLU A 416 9.20 -16.57 19.96
C GLU A 416 9.68 -16.00 18.62
N ILE A 417 9.19 -16.54 17.50
CA ILE A 417 9.43 -15.97 16.16
C ILE A 417 8.78 -14.59 16.05
N GLU A 418 7.54 -14.44 16.49
CA GLU A 418 6.81 -13.16 16.51
C GLU A 418 7.53 -12.10 17.35
N ASP A 419 8.06 -12.47 18.51
CA ASP A 419 8.81 -11.56 19.38
C ASP A 419 10.18 -11.19 18.79
N LYS A 420 10.90 -12.16 18.20
CA LYS A 420 12.20 -11.94 17.52
C LYS A 420 12.04 -11.02 16.30
N LEU A 421 10.97 -11.18 15.53
CA LEU A 421 10.72 -10.47 14.27
C LEU A 421 9.65 -9.37 14.41
N LYS A 422 9.39 -8.90 15.63
CA LYS A 422 8.35 -7.91 15.91
C LYS A 422 8.44 -6.69 14.98
N SER A 423 9.63 -6.08 14.83
CA SER A 423 9.84 -4.92 13.94
C SER A 423 9.49 -5.19 12.47
N TYR A 424 9.57 -6.43 11.99
CA TYR A 424 9.26 -6.81 10.62
C TYR A 424 7.79 -7.24 10.43
N LEU A 425 7.21 -7.87 11.44
CA LEU A 425 5.89 -8.49 11.39
C LEU A 425 4.77 -7.55 11.87
N TYR A 426 4.89 -6.99 13.07
CA TYR A 426 3.82 -6.21 13.69
C TYR A 426 4.33 -5.14 14.67
N GLY A 427 3.63 -4.01 14.70
CA GLY A 427 4.11 -2.82 15.40
C GLY A 427 4.91 -1.90 14.48
N SER A 428 5.34 -0.78 15.03
CA SER A 428 6.02 0.26 14.28
C SER A 428 7.09 0.90 15.12
N THR A 429 8.26 1.11 14.52
CA THR A 429 9.31 1.98 15.08
C THR A 429 9.24 3.39 14.49
N CYS A 430 8.09 3.76 13.93
CA CYS A 430 7.83 5.13 13.49
C CYS A 430 7.71 6.06 14.70
N ILE A 431 7.85 7.37 14.45
CA ILE A 431 7.56 8.40 15.44
C ILE A 431 6.06 8.32 15.77
N ALA A 432 5.76 7.91 16.99
CA ALA A 432 4.43 7.54 17.46
C ALA A 432 3.58 8.75 17.89
N GLY A 433 4.24 9.82 18.34
CA GLY A 433 3.57 11.00 18.86
C GLY A 433 4.54 12.04 19.39
N ILE A 434 4.04 12.90 20.26
CA ILE A 434 4.79 13.99 20.89
C ILE A 434 4.93 13.74 22.38
N TYR A 435 6.08 14.15 22.91
CA TYR A 435 6.28 14.39 24.33
C TYR A 435 6.36 15.90 24.58
N ASP A 436 5.36 16.43 25.28
CA ASP A 436 5.28 17.85 25.65
C ASP A 436 6.09 18.09 26.93
N GLU A 437 7.28 18.67 26.81
CA GLU A 437 8.18 18.92 27.96
C GLU A 437 7.63 19.98 28.93
N ALA A 438 6.75 20.87 28.47
CA ALA A 438 6.18 21.91 29.30
C ALA A 438 5.17 21.35 30.31
N ASN A 439 4.41 20.34 29.90
CA ASN A 439 3.36 19.71 30.72
C ASN A 439 3.66 18.25 31.10
N ASP A 440 4.85 17.75 30.77
CA ASP A 440 5.31 16.38 31.04
C ASP A 440 4.28 15.31 30.65
N ARG A 441 3.80 15.36 29.39
CA ARG A 441 2.74 14.47 28.90
C ARG A 441 2.97 13.98 27.48
N ILE A 442 2.45 12.78 27.20
CA ILE A 442 2.49 12.14 25.89
C ILE A 442 1.19 12.46 25.16
N MET A 443 1.29 12.80 23.87
CA MET A 443 0.15 13.21 23.05
C MET A 443 0.23 12.63 21.63
N SER A 444 -0.92 12.36 21.04
CA SER A 444 -1.01 12.06 19.60
C SER A 444 -0.81 13.33 18.76
N PHE A 445 -0.32 13.19 17.53
CA PHE A 445 -0.07 14.34 16.64
C PHE A 445 -1.32 15.20 16.41
N TYR A 446 -2.48 14.56 16.24
CA TYR A 446 -3.73 15.28 16.01
C TYR A 446 -4.16 16.11 17.23
N TYR A 447 -3.91 15.60 18.44
CA TYR A 447 -4.21 16.35 19.66
C TYR A 447 -3.22 17.50 19.86
N ALA A 448 -1.92 17.28 19.61
CA ALA A 448 -0.90 18.33 19.63
C ALA A 448 -1.20 19.46 18.62
N MET A 449 -1.75 19.13 17.46
CA MET A 449 -2.22 20.12 16.49
C MET A 449 -3.38 20.96 17.03
N LYS A 450 -4.35 20.35 17.71
CA LYS A 450 -5.50 21.06 18.29
C LYS A 450 -5.10 22.03 19.40
N GLU A 451 -4.04 21.71 20.13
CA GLU A 451 -3.47 22.59 21.16
C GLU A 451 -2.44 23.59 20.59
N GLY A 452 -2.16 23.57 19.29
CA GLY A 452 -1.26 24.52 18.63
C GLY A 452 0.24 24.24 18.83
N LEU A 453 0.60 23.07 19.37
CA LEU A 453 1.99 22.61 19.47
C LEU A 453 2.57 22.20 18.10
N LEU A 454 1.71 21.70 17.21
CA LEU A 454 2.08 21.37 15.83
C LEU A 454 1.27 22.19 14.82
N MET A 455 1.93 22.55 13.73
CA MET A 455 1.26 23.08 12.55
C MET A 455 0.50 21.98 11.81
N ARG A 456 -0.58 22.37 11.13
CA ARG A 456 -1.44 21.46 10.36
C ARG A 456 -0.68 20.69 9.27
N GLY A 457 0.30 21.34 8.62
CA GLY A 457 1.16 20.72 7.61
C GLY A 457 1.99 19.58 8.21
N THR A 458 2.86 19.90 9.17
CA THR A 458 3.72 18.93 9.89
C THR A 458 2.92 17.76 10.48
N THR A 459 1.73 18.04 11.03
CA THR A 459 0.84 17.00 11.57
C THR A 459 0.40 15.99 10.51
N LEU A 460 0.02 16.47 9.33
CA LEU A 460 -0.41 15.60 8.23
C LEU A 460 0.74 14.71 7.76
N GLU A 461 1.94 15.27 7.62
CA GLU A 461 3.12 14.54 7.12
C GLU A 461 3.55 13.43 8.06
N LEU A 462 3.55 13.70 9.37
CA LEU A 462 3.83 12.71 10.40
C LEU A 462 2.76 11.61 10.45
N LEU A 463 1.48 11.96 10.30
CA LEU A 463 0.40 10.97 10.22
C LEU A 463 0.45 10.13 8.93
N GLU A 464 0.84 10.72 7.80
CA GLU A 464 1.06 10.00 6.54
C GLU A 464 2.22 9.02 6.66
N ALA A 465 3.31 9.41 7.32
CA ALA A 465 4.42 8.53 7.64
C ALA A 465 3.97 7.35 8.52
N GLN A 466 3.15 7.59 9.54
CA GLN A 466 2.57 6.51 10.36
C GLN A 466 1.70 5.56 9.52
N ALA A 467 0.79 6.10 8.71
CA ALA A 467 -0.08 5.31 7.84
C ALA A 467 0.70 4.46 6.84
N ALA A 468 1.73 5.02 6.21
CA ALA A 468 2.58 4.32 5.25
C ALA A 468 3.55 3.33 5.91
N SER A 469 3.90 3.54 7.18
CA SER A 469 4.74 2.63 7.98
C SER A 469 3.95 1.49 8.60
N GLY A 470 2.62 1.44 8.45
CA GLY A 470 1.82 0.30 8.90
C GLY A 470 0.58 0.69 9.70
N PHE A 471 0.65 1.66 10.61
CA PHE A 471 -0.45 1.92 11.55
C PHE A 471 -0.47 3.37 12.01
N ILE A 472 -1.67 3.91 12.23
CA ILE A 472 -1.83 5.11 13.06
C ILE A 472 -1.66 4.71 14.52
N VAL A 473 -0.75 5.38 15.23
CA VAL A 473 -0.38 5.03 16.59
C VAL A 473 -1.12 5.93 17.58
N ASP A 474 -1.73 5.32 18.58
CA ASP A 474 -2.17 6.00 19.80
C ASP A 474 -1.08 5.85 20.87
N PRO A 475 -0.23 6.87 21.08
CA PRO A 475 0.88 6.75 22.01
C PRO A 475 0.45 6.75 23.49
N VAL A 476 -0.79 7.17 23.79
CA VAL A 476 -1.32 7.20 25.16
C VAL A 476 -1.84 5.82 25.57
N ASN A 477 -2.59 5.17 24.68
CA ASN A 477 -3.16 3.85 24.94
C ASN A 477 -2.29 2.68 24.43
N ASN A 478 -1.17 2.98 23.75
CA ASN A 478 -0.27 2.04 23.11
C ASN A 478 -0.99 1.08 22.15
N VAL A 479 -1.83 1.64 21.26
CA VAL A 479 -2.63 0.87 20.29
C VAL A 479 -2.26 1.27 18.87
N PHE A 480 -2.14 0.25 18.01
CA PHE A 480 -1.88 0.39 16.58
C PHE A 480 -3.17 0.16 15.80
N LEU A 481 -3.57 1.15 14.99
CA LEU A 481 -4.88 1.15 14.33
C LEU A 481 -4.75 1.38 12.82
N THR A 482 -5.74 0.88 12.08
CA THR A 482 -5.95 1.28 10.68
C THR A 482 -6.41 2.73 10.63
N VAL A 483 -6.28 3.38 9.47
CA VAL A 483 -6.75 4.76 9.30
C VAL A 483 -8.26 4.86 9.57
N GLU A 484 -9.04 3.86 9.15
CA GLU A 484 -10.48 3.83 9.36
C GLU A 484 -10.85 3.76 10.85
N ASP A 485 -10.15 2.93 11.62
CA ASP A 485 -10.41 2.78 13.06
C ASP A 485 -9.88 3.97 13.86
N ALA A 486 -8.74 4.54 13.46
CA ALA A 486 -8.24 5.78 14.05
C ALA A 486 -9.22 6.95 13.85
N ALA A 487 -9.89 7.04 12.69
CA ALA A 487 -10.91 8.05 12.44
C ALA A 487 -12.13 7.88 13.36
N LYS A 488 -12.58 6.64 13.59
CA LYS A 488 -13.70 6.34 14.50
C LYS A 488 -13.38 6.73 15.94
N ARG A 489 -12.12 6.56 16.36
CA ARG A 489 -11.64 6.93 17.70
C ARG A 489 -11.24 8.40 17.86
N GLY A 490 -11.31 9.19 16.79
CA GLY A 490 -10.96 10.61 16.83
C GLY A 490 -9.46 10.91 16.96
N LEU A 491 -8.59 9.92 16.72
CA LEU A 491 -7.14 10.10 16.65
C LEU A 491 -6.70 10.85 15.39
N ILE A 492 -7.56 10.87 14.37
CA ILE A 492 -7.38 11.66 13.16
C ILE A 492 -8.65 12.46 12.85
N GLY A 493 -8.46 13.66 12.31
CA GLY A 493 -9.55 14.50 11.84
C GLY A 493 -10.17 14.01 10.53
N LYS A 494 -11.45 14.35 10.30
CA LYS A 494 -12.15 14.03 9.04
C LYS A 494 -11.45 14.67 7.83
N GLU A 495 -10.80 15.80 8.05
CA GLU A 495 -10.00 16.57 7.09
C GLU A 495 -8.77 15.83 6.58
N PHE A 496 -8.26 14.84 7.32
CA PHE A 496 -7.08 14.06 6.93
C PHE A 496 -7.41 12.66 6.44
N LYS A 497 -8.60 12.13 6.76
CA LYS A 497 -9.01 10.75 6.48
C LYS A 497 -8.68 10.28 5.05
N ASN A 498 -9.11 11.02 4.03
CA ASN A 498 -8.90 10.60 2.63
C ASN A 498 -7.43 10.59 2.21
N LYS A 499 -6.63 11.52 2.74
CA LYS A 499 -5.18 11.57 2.45
C LYS A 499 -4.45 10.43 3.13
N LEU A 500 -4.80 10.15 4.39
CA LEU A 500 -4.24 9.03 5.15
C LEU A 500 -4.64 7.68 4.55
N LEU A 501 -5.86 7.52 4.03
CA LEU A 501 -6.26 6.32 3.28
C LEU A 501 -5.43 6.15 1.99
N SER A 502 -4.96 7.25 1.39
CA SER A 502 -4.06 7.18 0.24
C SER A 502 -2.64 6.77 0.63
N ALA A 503 -2.16 7.22 1.79
CA ALA A 503 -0.86 6.82 2.34
C ALA A 503 -0.86 5.37 2.87
N GLU A 504 -1.97 4.90 3.46
CA GLU A 504 -2.12 3.51 3.94
C GLU A 504 -2.03 2.48 2.79
N LYS A 505 -2.26 2.89 1.54
CA LYS A 505 -2.01 2.04 0.38
C LYS A 505 -0.55 1.66 0.18
N ALA A 506 0.40 2.38 0.79
CA ALA A 506 1.79 1.93 0.84
C ALA A 506 1.97 0.61 1.62
N VAL A 507 0.99 0.24 2.45
CA VAL A 507 0.94 -1.00 3.23
C VAL A 507 0.05 -2.05 2.56
N THR A 508 -1.14 -1.65 2.11
CA THR A 508 -2.10 -2.59 1.48
C THR A 508 -1.86 -2.80 -0.02
N GLY A 509 -0.97 -2.01 -0.60
CA GLY A 509 -0.65 -1.96 -2.02
C GLY A 509 -1.56 -1.05 -2.86
N TYR A 510 -1.01 -0.58 -3.98
CA TYR A 510 -1.71 0.23 -4.97
C TYR A 510 -2.28 -0.65 -6.07
N LYS A 511 -3.48 -0.35 -6.57
CA LYS A 511 -4.04 -1.08 -7.72
C LYS A 511 -3.58 -0.42 -9.01
N ASP A 512 -2.84 -1.15 -9.83
CA ASP A 512 -2.42 -0.71 -11.16
C ASP A 512 -3.66 -0.60 -12.08
N PRO A 513 -4.01 0.59 -12.60
CA PRO A 513 -5.16 0.76 -13.48
C PRO A 513 -5.08 -0.02 -14.79
N SER A 514 -3.87 -0.39 -15.22
CA SER A 514 -3.64 -1.10 -16.50
C SER A 514 -3.80 -2.61 -16.36
N THR A 515 -3.39 -3.20 -15.23
CA THR A 515 -3.36 -4.66 -15.02
C THR A 515 -4.35 -5.15 -13.97
N GLY A 516 -4.89 -4.25 -13.13
CA GLY A 516 -5.73 -4.57 -11.99
C GLY A 516 -4.99 -5.24 -10.82
N LYS A 517 -3.68 -5.47 -10.94
CA LYS A 517 -2.85 -6.11 -9.93
C LYS A 517 -2.45 -5.13 -8.83
N THR A 518 -2.23 -5.66 -7.63
CA THR A 518 -1.66 -4.91 -6.50
C THR A 518 -0.15 -4.76 -6.69
N ILE A 519 0.36 -3.54 -6.59
CA ILE A 519 1.77 -3.17 -6.74
C ILE A 519 2.27 -2.42 -5.50
N SER A 520 3.59 -2.41 -5.30
CA SER A 520 4.24 -1.74 -4.17
C SER A 520 4.25 -0.22 -4.30
N LEU A 521 4.62 0.48 -3.22
CA LEU A 521 4.81 1.93 -3.21
C LEU A 521 5.84 2.37 -4.26
N PHE A 522 6.99 1.70 -4.33
CA PHE A 522 8.03 1.99 -5.31
C PHE A 522 7.53 1.84 -6.75
N GLN A 523 6.87 0.74 -7.07
CA GLN A 523 6.30 0.51 -8.40
C GLN A 523 5.22 1.52 -8.77
N ALA A 524 4.48 2.03 -7.78
CA ALA A 524 3.49 3.08 -7.98
C ALA A 524 4.15 4.44 -8.28
N ILE A 525 5.35 4.71 -7.74
CA ILE A 525 6.16 5.89 -8.06
C ILE A 525 6.70 5.79 -9.48
N GLU A 526 7.24 4.64 -9.89
CA GLU A 526 7.75 4.43 -11.26
C GLU A 526 6.67 4.59 -12.33
N LYS A 527 5.42 4.21 -11.99
CA LYS A 527 4.25 4.33 -12.87
C LYS A 527 3.54 5.68 -12.77
N ASP A 528 4.11 6.65 -12.04
CA ASP A 528 3.55 7.98 -11.80
C ASP A 528 2.10 7.94 -11.25
N LEU A 529 1.73 6.89 -10.51
CA LEU A 529 0.44 6.80 -9.79
C LEU A 529 0.47 7.63 -8.51
N ILE A 530 1.66 7.93 -8.01
CA ILE A 530 1.93 8.76 -6.84
C ILE A 530 2.99 9.78 -7.25
N GLU A 531 2.82 11.01 -6.78
CA GLU A 531 3.79 12.08 -6.99
C GLU A 531 5.14 11.73 -6.34
N LYS A 532 6.25 11.93 -7.06
CA LYS A 532 7.57 11.43 -6.67
C LYS A 532 8.03 11.95 -5.30
N GLY A 533 7.87 13.23 -4.99
CA GLY A 533 8.28 13.78 -3.69
C GLY A 533 7.48 13.18 -2.54
N HIS A 534 6.16 13.07 -2.70
CA HIS A 534 5.30 12.38 -1.74
C HIS A 534 5.70 10.90 -1.57
N GLY A 535 5.96 10.19 -2.67
CA GLY A 535 6.35 8.78 -2.63
C GLY A 535 7.72 8.52 -1.98
N ILE A 536 8.72 9.35 -2.29
CA ILE A 536 10.07 9.30 -1.68
C ILE A 536 9.96 9.47 -0.17
N ARG A 537 9.16 10.43 0.30
CA ARG A 537 8.92 10.65 1.73
C ARG A 537 8.33 9.42 2.43
N LEU A 538 7.37 8.74 1.80
CA LEU A 538 6.76 7.53 2.37
C LEU A 538 7.74 6.34 2.37
N LEU A 539 8.56 6.19 1.32
CA LEU A 539 9.61 5.16 1.26
C LEU A 539 10.66 5.37 2.35
N GLU A 540 11.10 6.62 2.54
CA GLU A 540 12.07 6.97 3.58
C GLU A 540 11.53 6.61 4.98
N ALA A 541 10.26 6.93 5.24
CA ALA A 541 9.60 6.56 6.49
C ALA A 541 9.51 5.04 6.71
N GLN A 542 9.25 4.24 5.66
CA GLN A 542 9.24 2.77 5.75
C GLN A 542 10.63 2.22 6.10
N ILE A 543 11.67 2.67 5.38
CA ILE A 543 13.05 2.23 5.60
C ILE A 543 13.50 2.56 7.02
N ALA A 544 13.29 3.80 7.45
CA ALA A 544 13.65 4.25 8.79
C ALA A 544 12.82 3.59 9.90
N SER A 545 11.63 3.03 9.60
CA SER A 545 10.75 2.37 10.57
C SER A 545 10.85 0.84 10.59
N GLY A 546 11.80 0.27 9.86
CA GLY A 546 12.21 -1.14 9.96
C GLY A 546 12.55 -1.79 8.63
N GLY A 547 12.03 -1.30 7.51
CA GLY A 547 12.23 -1.90 6.20
C GLY A 547 11.09 -1.61 5.23
N ILE A 548 11.28 -1.98 3.97
CA ILE A 548 10.30 -1.75 2.90
C ILE A 548 9.13 -2.71 3.08
N ILE A 549 7.90 -2.24 2.91
CA ILE A 549 6.72 -3.09 3.10
C ILE A 549 6.41 -3.87 1.83
N ASP A 550 6.28 -5.19 1.97
CA ASP A 550 5.68 -6.05 0.95
C ASP A 550 4.15 -6.03 1.11
N PRO A 551 3.40 -5.43 0.16
CA PRO A 551 1.95 -5.33 0.29
C PRO A 551 1.22 -6.65 0.02
N LEU A 552 1.87 -7.64 -0.59
CA LEU A 552 1.27 -8.95 -0.89
C LEU A 552 1.44 -9.88 0.32
N GLU A 553 2.65 -9.93 0.87
CA GLU A 553 3.00 -10.82 1.98
C GLU A 553 2.86 -10.16 3.36
N SER A 554 2.45 -8.89 3.41
CA SER A 554 2.05 -8.16 4.62
C SER A 554 3.10 -8.09 5.74
N HIS A 555 4.38 -8.01 5.40
CA HIS A 555 5.49 -7.82 6.33
C HIS A 555 6.56 -6.89 5.73
N ARG A 556 7.46 -6.40 6.57
CA ARG A 556 8.62 -5.62 6.12
C ARG A 556 9.73 -6.55 5.65
N ILE A 557 10.47 -6.11 4.64
CA ILE A 557 11.64 -6.80 4.10
C ILE A 557 12.84 -5.84 4.10
N ASP A 558 14.03 -6.42 4.20
CA ASP A 558 15.27 -5.67 4.07
C ASP A 558 15.48 -5.15 2.64
N VAL A 559 16.27 -4.09 2.52
CA VAL A 559 16.61 -3.44 1.24
C VAL A 559 17.18 -4.44 0.22
N SER A 560 18.02 -5.38 0.68
CA SER A 560 18.63 -6.42 -0.16
C SER A 560 17.59 -7.35 -0.79
N VAL A 561 16.55 -7.70 -0.06
CA VAL A 561 15.45 -8.56 -0.52
C VAL A 561 14.49 -7.76 -1.38
N ALA A 562 14.25 -6.49 -1.05
CA ALA A 562 13.44 -5.58 -1.83
C ALA A 562 13.98 -5.41 -3.26
N TYR A 563 15.30 -5.37 -3.44
CA TYR A 563 15.94 -5.41 -4.76
C TYR A 563 15.60 -6.68 -5.54
N LYS A 564 15.68 -7.85 -4.91
CA LYS A 564 15.37 -9.14 -5.57
C LYS A 564 13.89 -9.22 -5.99
N ARG A 565 12.99 -8.58 -5.24
CA ARG A 565 11.54 -8.56 -5.50
C ARG A 565 11.08 -7.41 -6.41
N GLY A 566 11.96 -6.46 -6.74
CA GLY A 566 11.60 -5.25 -7.51
C GLY A 566 10.66 -4.31 -6.76
N TYR A 567 10.77 -4.27 -5.43
CA TYR A 567 10.08 -3.29 -4.58
C TYR A 567 10.96 -2.09 -4.22
N PHE A 568 12.19 -2.10 -4.70
CA PHE A 568 13.16 -1.03 -4.55
C PHE A 568 14.25 -1.24 -5.59
N ASP A 569 15.00 -0.20 -5.91
CA ASP A 569 16.12 -0.26 -6.83
C ASP A 569 17.31 0.58 -6.35
N LYS A 570 18.44 0.42 -7.05
CA LYS A 570 19.67 1.10 -6.67
C LYS A 570 19.60 2.60 -6.91
N GLU A 571 18.90 3.04 -7.97
CA GLU A 571 18.74 4.46 -8.31
C GLU A 571 17.97 5.20 -7.21
N MET A 572 16.84 4.65 -6.74
CA MET A 572 16.09 5.23 -5.62
C MET A 572 16.87 5.21 -4.32
N ASN A 573 17.68 4.16 -4.08
CA ASN A 573 18.55 4.13 -2.90
C ASN A 573 19.59 5.25 -2.94
N GLU A 574 20.22 5.50 -4.08
CA GLU A 574 21.16 6.61 -4.25
C GLU A 574 20.48 7.96 -3.98
N ILE A 575 19.24 8.15 -4.46
CA ILE A 575 18.42 9.35 -4.18
C ILE A 575 18.17 9.48 -2.67
N LEU A 576 17.74 8.42 -1.99
CA LEU A 576 17.41 8.47 -0.55
C LEU A 576 18.63 8.61 0.35
N THR A 577 19.81 8.15 -0.09
CA THR A 577 21.07 8.37 0.64
C THR A 577 21.65 9.77 0.44
N TYR A 578 21.18 10.50 -0.57
CA TYR A 578 21.65 11.85 -0.84
C TYR A 578 20.99 12.85 0.13
N GLU A 579 21.80 13.55 0.92
CA GLU A 579 21.35 14.56 1.90
C GLU A 579 20.97 15.93 1.26
N GLY A 580 20.46 15.89 0.02
CA GLY A 580 19.94 17.07 -0.68
C GLY A 580 18.64 17.61 -0.08
N ASP A 581 18.15 18.73 -0.60
CA ASP A 581 16.87 19.30 -0.14
C ASP A 581 15.66 18.47 -0.61
N ASP A 582 15.78 17.78 -1.75
CA ASP A 582 14.72 16.97 -2.37
C ASP A 582 14.25 15.77 -1.52
N THR A 583 15.07 15.32 -0.55
CA THR A 583 14.75 14.21 0.37
C THR A 583 14.27 14.68 1.74
N LYS A 584 14.37 15.99 2.06
CA LYS A 584 14.01 16.55 3.37
C LYS A 584 12.52 16.84 3.47
N GLY A 585 11.71 15.79 3.44
CA GLY A 585 10.25 15.86 3.40
C GLY A 585 9.54 16.12 4.74
N PHE A 586 10.28 16.28 5.85
CA PHE A 586 9.73 16.48 7.20
C PHE A 586 10.26 17.76 7.85
N PHE A 587 9.52 18.29 8.82
CA PHE A 587 9.84 19.56 9.49
C PHE A 587 9.98 19.38 11.00
N ASP A 588 11.09 19.84 11.58
CA ASP A 588 11.28 19.85 13.03
C ASP A 588 10.60 21.09 13.66
N PRO A 589 9.55 20.91 14.49
CA PRO A 589 8.86 22.03 15.14
C PRO A 589 9.73 22.82 16.14
N ASN A 590 10.84 22.25 16.63
CA ASN A 590 11.73 22.93 17.58
C ASN A 590 12.74 23.84 16.86
N THR A 591 13.51 23.29 15.90
CA THR A 591 14.55 24.05 15.19
C THR A 591 14.04 24.79 13.96
N LYS A 592 12.85 24.43 13.48
CA LYS A 592 12.23 24.94 12.24
C LYS A 592 13.03 24.62 10.97
N GLU A 593 13.69 23.47 10.96
CA GLU A 593 14.48 22.97 9.83
C GLU A 593 13.71 21.88 9.07
N ASN A 594 13.94 21.81 7.75
CA ASN A 594 13.55 20.64 6.96
C ASN A 594 14.58 19.53 7.16
N LEU A 595 14.10 18.34 7.46
CA LEU A 595 14.89 17.15 7.76
C LEU A 595 14.37 15.95 6.99
N THR A 596 15.24 14.96 6.84
CA THR A 596 14.81 13.61 6.46
C THR A 596 14.08 12.96 7.64
N TYR A 597 13.25 11.96 7.39
CA TYR A 597 12.58 11.21 8.47
C TYR A 597 13.56 10.59 9.45
N LEU A 598 14.69 10.06 8.95
CA LEU A 598 15.72 9.45 9.80
C LEU A 598 16.33 10.50 10.75
N GLN A 599 16.69 11.67 10.22
CA GLN A 599 17.23 12.78 11.03
C GLN A 599 16.23 13.26 12.08
N LEU A 600 14.93 13.35 11.74
CA LEU A 600 13.90 13.71 12.72
C LEU A 600 13.72 12.62 13.79
N LYS A 601 13.80 11.34 13.40
CA LYS A 601 13.72 10.20 14.31
C LYS A 601 14.89 10.15 15.29
N GLU A 602 16.10 10.52 14.87
CA GLU A 602 17.28 10.63 15.75
C GLU A 602 17.13 11.70 16.84
N ARG A 603 16.29 12.71 16.61
CA ARG A 603 15.96 13.76 17.61
C ARG A 603 14.84 13.35 18.57
N CYS A 604 14.24 12.17 18.39
CA CYS A 604 13.16 11.69 19.23
C CYS A 604 13.69 10.94 20.48
N ILE A 605 12.85 10.84 21.51
CA ILE A 605 13.11 10.05 22.71
C ILE A 605 12.30 8.76 22.69
N THR A 606 12.77 7.72 23.36
CA THR A 606 12.02 6.46 23.52
C THR A 606 11.37 6.42 24.89
N ASP A 607 10.06 6.25 24.95
CA ASP A 607 9.35 6.08 26.22
C ASP A 607 9.69 4.73 26.85
N SER A 608 10.25 4.75 28.05
CA SER A 608 10.63 3.55 28.81
C SER A 608 9.46 2.58 29.10
N LYS A 609 8.22 3.08 29.17
CA LYS A 609 7.04 2.25 29.49
C LYS A 609 6.48 1.55 28.26
N THR A 610 6.34 2.26 27.16
CA THR A 610 5.69 1.75 25.94
C THR A 610 6.67 1.28 24.86
N GLY A 611 7.93 1.72 24.92
CA GLY A 611 8.94 1.52 23.88
C GLY A 611 8.69 2.36 22.63
N LEU A 612 7.75 3.30 22.66
CA LEU A 612 7.39 4.15 21.53
C LEU A 612 8.35 5.34 21.39
N ILE A 613 8.58 5.75 20.15
CA ILE A 613 9.45 6.88 19.80
C ILE A 613 8.60 8.14 19.74
N LEU A 614 8.95 9.15 20.54
CA LEU A 614 8.20 10.39 20.72
C LEU A 614 9.07 11.59 20.38
N LEU A 615 8.50 12.53 19.63
CA LEU A 615 9.17 13.79 19.30
C LEU A 615 9.03 14.76 20.49
N PRO A 616 10.12 15.15 21.17
CA PRO A 616 10.05 16.12 22.25
C PRO A 616 9.72 17.51 21.71
N ILE A 617 8.77 18.21 22.34
CA ILE A 617 8.48 19.62 22.09
C ILE A 617 8.95 20.41 23.29
N LYS A 618 9.97 21.25 23.08
CA LYS A 618 10.66 21.98 24.16
C LYS A 618 9.79 23.10 24.74
N ASP A 619 9.91 23.31 26.04
CA ASP A 619 9.26 24.43 26.74
C ASP A 619 9.95 25.76 26.41
N LYS A 620 9.23 26.66 25.75
CA LYS A 620 9.68 28.03 25.43
C LYS A 620 10.03 28.85 26.69
N ASN A 621 9.56 28.46 27.87
CA ASN A 621 9.87 29.14 29.14
C ASN A 621 11.19 28.66 29.78
N LYS A 622 11.68 27.45 29.46
CA LYS A 622 12.96 26.91 29.95
C LYS A 622 14.18 27.43 29.17
N GLU A 623 13.99 28.01 27.99
CA GLU A 623 15.07 28.60 27.16
C GLU A 623 15.82 29.76 27.82
N LYS A 624 15.36 30.30 28.95
CA LYS A 624 16.05 31.38 29.67
C LYS A 624 17.22 30.93 30.56
N ALA A 625 17.48 29.62 30.71
CA ALA A 625 18.45 29.13 31.71
C ALA A 625 19.67 28.36 31.17
N SER A 626 19.78 28.10 29.87
CA SER A 626 20.94 27.38 29.31
C SER A 626 21.34 27.91 27.94
N GLU A 627 22.19 28.94 27.91
CA GLU A 627 22.83 29.43 26.68
C GLU A 627 24.34 29.24 26.74
N GLU A 628 24.80 28.09 26.23
CA GLU A 628 26.16 27.92 25.72
C GLU A 628 26.08 27.21 24.36
N SER A 629 25.67 27.96 23.34
CA SER A 629 26.07 27.82 21.92
C SER A 629 25.09 28.59 21.02
N ARG A 630 25.09 29.93 21.12
CA ARG A 630 24.46 30.76 20.09
C ARG A 630 25.41 30.83 18.90
N THR A 631 25.18 30.01 17.88
CA THR A 631 25.78 30.22 16.56
C THR A 631 24.85 31.11 15.73
N ASN A 632 25.38 32.24 15.29
CA ASN A 632 24.86 33.20 14.32
C ASN A 632 23.43 33.69 14.57
N VAL A 633 23.30 34.75 15.37
CA VAL A 633 22.00 35.43 15.54
C VAL A 633 21.87 36.57 14.53
N LEU A 634 20.99 36.37 13.56
CA LEU A 634 20.52 37.42 12.65
C LEU A 634 19.49 38.30 13.38
N ARG A 635 19.76 39.59 13.55
CA ARG A 635 18.80 40.54 14.13
C ARG A 635 18.59 41.74 13.20
N LYS A 636 17.33 42.10 12.97
CA LYS A 636 16.96 43.23 12.10
C LYS A 636 16.66 44.46 12.95
N ARG A 637 17.32 45.58 12.66
CA ARG A 637 16.88 46.91 13.12
C ARG A 637 15.65 47.27 12.29
N ARG A 638 14.49 47.37 12.93
CA ARG A 638 13.22 47.76 12.29
C ARG A 638 12.83 49.16 12.75
N VAL A 639 12.49 50.03 11.82
CA VAL A 639 11.89 51.33 12.14
C VAL A 639 10.38 51.13 12.30
N VAL A 640 9.85 51.45 13.47
CA VAL A 640 8.42 51.31 13.76
C VAL A 640 7.75 52.66 13.55
N ILE A 641 6.89 52.75 12.55
CA ILE A 641 6.03 53.92 12.31
C ILE A 641 4.62 53.55 12.78
N VAL A 642 3.97 54.42 13.53
CA VAL A 642 2.60 54.20 14.02
C VAL A 642 1.68 55.17 13.30
N ASP A 643 0.61 54.63 12.72
CA ASP A 643 -0.43 55.41 12.07
C ASP A 643 -1.16 56.28 13.13
N PRO A 644 -1.10 57.62 13.04
CA PRO A 644 -1.65 58.50 14.08
C PRO A 644 -3.16 58.36 14.29
N ASP A 645 -3.89 57.97 13.24
CA ASP A 645 -5.36 57.91 13.27
C ASP A 645 -5.87 56.57 13.84
N THR A 646 -5.06 55.52 13.74
CA THR A 646 -5.46 54.16 14.13
C THR A 646 -4.65 53.57 15.30
N GLY A 647 -3.52 54.18 15.64
CA GLY A 647 -2.61 53.69 16.68
C GLY A 647 -1.93 52.35 16.35
N LEU A 648 -2.03 51.89 15.10
CA LEU A 648 -1.48 50.62 14.64
C LEU A 648 -0.11 50.83 13.99
N GLU A 649 0.80 49.90 14.25
CA GLU A 649 2.13 49.88 13.62
C GLU A 649 2.01 49.63 12.10
N MET A 650 2.84 50.33 11.34
CA MET A 650 2.94 50.24 9.88
C MET A 650 4.40 50.35 9.44
N SER A 651 4.73 49.75 8.30
CA SER A 651 6.10 49.78 7.76
C SER A 651 6.46 51.17 7.19
N VAL A 652 7.76 51.47 7.11
CA VAL A 652 8.29 52.71 6.48
C VAL A 652 7.75 52.88 5.06
N ARG A 653 7.65 51.78 4.31
CA ARG A 653 7.08 51.78 2.96
C ARG A 653 5.58 52.06 2.95
N GLU A 654 4.82 51.50 3.89
CA GLU A 654 3.38 51.77 3.99
C GLU A 654 3.10 53.22 4.41
N ALA A 655 3.90 53.78 5.33
CA ALA A 655 3.81 55.17 5.72
C ALA A 655 4.05 56.11 4.52
N TYR A 656 5.04 55.81 3.68
CA TYR A 656 5.30 56.55 2.44
C TYR A 656 4.15 56.43 1.44
N HIS A 657 3.61 55.22 1.24
CA HIS A 657 2.48 55.03 0.31
C HIS A 657 1.17 55.68 0.81
N LYS A 658 1.02 55.82 2.13
CA LYS A 658 -0.07 56.62 2.74
C LYS A 658 0.22 58.13 2.78
N GLN A 659 1.36 58.58 2.25
CA GLN A 659 1.82 59.99 2.28
C GLN A 659 1.98 60.56 3.71
N LEU A 660 2.18 59.70 4.71
CA LEU A 660 2.40 60.11 6.10
C LEU A 660 3.85 60.55 6.35
N ILE A 661 4.78 60.12 5.49
CA ILE A 661 6.17 60.57 5.42
C ILE A 661 6.50 60.94 3.97
N ASP A 662 7.38 61.93 3.78
CA ASP A 662 7.85 62.33 2.46
C ASP A 662 8.94 61.40 1.92
N TYR A 663 9.35 61.62 0.68
CA TYR A 663 10.29 60.72 0.00
C TYR A 663 11.70 60.78 0.60
N GLU A 664 12.15 61.95 1.08
CA GLU A 664 13.44 62.09 1.77
C GLU A 664 13.42 61.36 3.11
N THR A 665 12.37 61.51 3.91
CA THR A 665 12.21 60.77 5.18
C THR A 665 12.06 59.26 4.94
N PHE A 666 11.40 58.85 3.85
CA PHE A 666 11.33 57.44 3.46
C PHE A 666 12.72 56.86 3.17
N LEU A 667 13.57 57.59 2.43
CA LEU A 667 14.94 57.17 2.16
C LEU A 667 15.75 57.07 3.45
N ASP A 668 15.71 58.10 4.30
CA ASP A 668 16.44 58.11 5.57
C ASP A 668 16.02 56.97 6.52
N LEU A 669 14.72 56.73 6.67
CA LEU A 669 14.19 55.67 7.53
C LEU A 669 14.41 54.27 6.94
N SER A 670 14.38 54.13 5.62
CA SER A 670 14.69 52.89 4.90
C SER A 670 16.19 52.58 4.92
N GLU A 671 17.05 53.60 4.99
CA GLU A 671 18.49 53.45 5.19
C GLU A 671 18.82 52.92 6.59
N GLN A 672 18.08 53.37 7.61
CA GLN A 672 18.23 52.95 9.01
C GLN A 672 17.75 51.51 9.30
N GLU A 673 17.04 50.86 8.37
CA GLU A 673 16.76 49.43 8.44
C GLU A 673 18.02 48.63 8.06
N CYS A 674 18.65 47.99 9.05
CA CYS A 674 19.88 47.20 8.90
C CYS A 674 19.68 45.75 9.36
N GLU A 675 20.39 44.82 8.73
CA GLU A 675 20.44 43.41 9.12
C GLU A 675 21.80 43.11 9.72
N TRP A 676 21.86 43.06 11.05
CA TRP A 676 23.08 42.78 11.79
C TRP A 676 23.21 41.28 12.03
N GLU A 677 24.39 40.75 11.71
CA GLU A 677 24.77 39.36 11.91
C GLU A 677 25.98 39.28 12.84
N GLU A 678 25.87 38.47 13.88
CA GLU A 678 26.99 38.15 14.76
C GLU A 678 27.68 36.87 14.26
N ILE A 679 28.98 36.94 13.98
CA ILE A 679 29.80 35.82 13.50
C ILE A 679 30.93 35.59 14.48
N ASN A 680 31.12 34.34 14.91
CA ASN A 680 32.24 33.94 15.75
C ASN A 680 33.26 33.17 14.90
N ILE A 681 34.40 33.81 14.60
CA ILE A 681 35.44 33.23 13.75
C ILE A 681 36.46 32.54 14.64
N LYS A 682 36.60 31.21 14.49
CA LYS A 682 37.63 30.42 15.17
C LYS A 682 38.86 30.30 14.27
N GLY A 683 40.01 30.77 14.76
CA GLY A 683 41.30 30.63 14.11
C GLY A 683 41.88 29.21 14.25
N PRO A 684 42.85 28.85 13.38
CA PRO A 684 43.52 27.54 13.42
C PRO A 684 44.38 27.30 14.69
N ASP A 685 44.62 28.35 15.47
CA ASP A 685 45.30 28.32 16.78
C ASP A 685 44.33 28.09 17.97
N GLY A 686 43.03 27.95 17.69
CA GLY A 686 41.98 27.81 18.70
C GLY A 686 41.50 29.13 19.30
N SER A 687 42.00 30.28 18.84
CA SER A 687 41.49 31.59 19.24
C SER A 687 40.11 31.87 18.59
N SER A 688 39.16 32.39 19.35
CA SER A 688 37.83 32.76 18.85
C SER A 688 37.66 34.27 18.90
N ARG A 689 37.41 34.91 17.75
CA ARG A 689 37.14 36.35 17.65
C ARG A 689 35.72 36.62 17.19
N LEU A 690 35.10 37.61 17.82
CA LEU A 690 33.72 38.01 17.58
C LEU A 690 33.67 39.15 16.55
N VAL A 691 32.90 38.96 15.48
CA VAL A 691 32.74 39.93 14.39
C VAL A 691 31.26 40.23 14.21
N ILE A 692 30.91 41.52 14.14
CA ILE A 692 29.57 41.98 13.79
C ILE A 692 29.59 42.41 12.32
N VAL A 693 28.64 41.93 11.54
CA VAL A 693 28.52 42.21 10.11
C VAL A 693 27.19 42.88 9.81
N ASP A 694 27.23 43.99 9.08
CA ASP A 694 26.05 44.54 8.43
C ASP A 694 25.85 43.81 7.10
N ARG A 695 24.79 43.01 6.95
CA ARG A 695 24.54 42.26 5.69
C ARG A 695 24.10 43.15 4.55
N LYS A 696 23.60 44.36 4.82
CA LYS A 696 23.16 45.31 3.80
C LYS A 696 24.36 45.99 3.14
N THR A 697 25.35 46.40 3.95
CA THR A 697 26.56 47.08 3.45
C THR A 697 27.76 46.14 3.26
N GLY A 698 27.73 44.94 3.84
CA GLY A 698 28.84 44.00 3.88
C GLY A 698 29.97 44.39 4.85
N THR A 699 29.78 45.44 5.64
CA THR A 699 30.81 45.98 6.54
C THR A 699 30.97 45.09 7.76
N GLN A 700 32.23 44.73 8.09
CA GLN A 700 32.56 43.85 9.20
C GLN A 700 33.31 44.61 10.30
N TYR A 701 32.90 44.40 11.54
CA TYR A 701 33.48 45.02 12.73
C TYR A 701 33.95 43.94 13.70
N ASP A 702 35.27 43.75 13.77
CA ASP A 702 35.89 42.91 14.79
C ASP A 702 35.80 43.62 16.15
N ILE A 703 35.12 43.00 17.10
CA ILE A 703 34.84 43.60 18.41
C ILE A 703 36.12 43.86 19.21
N GLN A 704 37.10 42.98 19.11
CA GLN A 704 38.37 43.15 19.81
C GLN A 704 39.18 44.29 19.19
N SER A 705 39.12 44.45 17.87
CA SER A 705 39.69 45.61 17.16
C SER A 705 38.99 46.91 17.54
N CYS A 706 37.65 46.90 17.68
CA CYS A 706 36.87 48.06 18.10
C CYS A 706 37.18 48.48 19.56
N LEU A 707 37.45 47.53 20.46
CA LEU A 707 37.92 47.81 21.83
C LEU A 707 39.34 48.41 21.82
N ASN A 708 40.27 47.81 21.07
CA ASN A 708 41.66 48.27 20.98
C ASN A 708 41.78 49.68 20.36
N LYS A 709 40.89 50.02 19.41
CA LYS A 709 40.83 51.34 18.77
C LYS A 709 40.01 52.37 19.56
N GLY A 710 39.44 51.99 20.71
CA GLY A 710 38.62 52.88 21.54
C GLY A 710 37.27 53.27 20.94
N VAL A 711 36.80 52.56 19.90
CA VAL A 711 35.49 52.77 19.27
C VAL A 711 34.38 52.38 20.26
N ILE A 712 34.55 51.26 20.96
CA ILE A 712 33.70 50.82 22.07
C ILE A 712 34.53 50.68 23.34
N ASP A 713 33.93 50.91 24.50
CA ASP A 713 34.54 50.73 25.81
C ASP A 713 34.23 49.33 26.38
N GLN A 714 35.09 48.84 27.26
CA GLN A 714 34.95 47.51 27.87
C GLN A 714 33.59 47.36 28.57
N ASN A 715 33.09 48.44 29.18
CA ASN A 715 31.77 48.46 29.84
C ASN A 715 30.60 48.26 28.84
N ALA A 716 30.63 48.86 27.65
CA ALA A 716 29.59 48.61 26.64
C ALA A 716 29.62 47.18 26.12
N PHE A 717 30.82 46.60 25.97
CA PHE A 717 30.95 45.20 25.58
C PHE A 717 30.50 44.24 26.69
N ASP A 718 30.81 44.53 27.96
CA ASP A 718 30.36 43.71 29.09
C ASP A 718 28.84 43.79 29.28
N GLN A 719 28.23 44.96 29.05
CA GLN A 719 26.77 45.13 29.04
C GLN A 719 26.11 44.38 27.87
N TYR A 720 26.77 44.33 26.71
CA TYR A 720 26.35 43.50 25.59
C TYR A 720 26.40 42.01 25.93
N ARG A 721 27.51 41.54 26.51
CA ARG A 721 27.67 40.14 26.95
C ARG A 721 26.68 39.76 28.05
N SER A 722 26.32 40.70 28.93
CA SER A 722 25.31 40.48 29.96
C SER A 722 23.86 40.61 29.45
N GLY A 723 23.66 40.87 28.15
CA GLY A 723 22.35 41.06 27.53
C GLY A 723 21.61 42.34 27.95
N LYS A 724 22.29 43.28 28.63
CA LYS A 724 21.74 44.59 29.01
C LYS A 724 21.79 45.60 27.86
N LEU A 725 22.72 45.43 26.94
CA LEU A 725 22.84 46.18 25.69
C LEU A 725 22.49 45.24 24.53
N THR A 726 21.64 45.68 23.61
CA THR A 726 21.25 44.88 22.44
C THR A 726 22.31 44.92 21.34
N LEU A 727 22.29 43.95 20.41
CA LEU A 727 23.22 43.93 19.25
C LEU A 727 23.08 45.19 18.40
N THR A 728 21.85 45.68 18.24
CA THR A 728 21.57 46.91 17.51
C THR A 728 22.14 48.14 18.21
N GLU A 729 21.97 48.26 19.54
CA GLU A 729 22.56 49.36 20.31
C GLU A 729 24.09 49.31 20.33
N LEU A 730 24.69 48.11 20.33
CA LEU A 730 26.14 47.95 20.21
C LEU A 730 26.62 48.34 18.81
N ALA A 731 25.93 47.91 17.76
CA ALA A 731 26.25 48.25 16.37
C ALA A 731 26.08 49.75 16.12
N ASP A 732 25.09 50.40 16.73
CA ASP A 732 24.89 51.85 16.67
C ASP A 732 26.04 52.61 17.35
N LYS A 733 26.56 52.13 18.49
CA LYS A 733 27.75 52.70 19.14
C LYS A 733 29.02 52.54 18.29
N ILE A 734 29.13 51.45 17.53
CA ILE A 734 30.26 51.20 16.62
C ILE A 734 30.15 52.13 15.40
N THR A 735 29.00 52.17 14.73
CA THR A 735 28.75 52.94 13.49
C THR A 735 28.70 54.45 13.70
N SER A 736 28.14 54.93 14.82
CA SER A 736 28.11 56.37 15.14
C SER A 736 29.49 56.98 15.41
N LYS A 737 30.46 56.15 15.81
CA LYS A 737 31.84 56.59 16.08
C LYS A 737 32.81 56.33 14.93
N THR A 738 32.48 55.46 13.98
CA THR A 738 33.29 55.23 12.77
C THR A 738 32.94 56.18 11.63
N SER A 739 31.74 56.75 11.61
CA SER A 739 31.27 57.72 10.59
C SER A 739 31.90 59.12 10.71
N SER A 740 32.71 59.39 11.75
CA SER A 740 33.39 60.69 11.97
C SER A 740 34.90 60.66 11.67
N SER A 741 35.43 59.58 11.10
CA SER A 741 36.82 59.51 10.66
C SER A 741 36.92 58.76 9.32
N GLU A 742 36.82 59.49 8.22
CA GLU A 742 37.32 59.01 6.94
C GLU A 742 38.84 58.84 7.02
N MET A 743 39.33 57.61 6.88
CA MET A 743 40.67 57.34 6.34
C MET A 743 40.72 55.95 5.72
N THR A 744 41.11 55.94 4.45
CA THR A 744 41.45 54.79 3.60
C THR A 744 42.52 53.92 4.29
N ILE A 745 42.28 52.60 4.39
CA ILE A 745 43.37 51.64 4.65
C ILE A 745 43.65 50.93 3.34
N ALA A 746 44.75 51.36 2.69
CA ALA A 746 45.43 50.57 1.69
C ALA A 746 45.99 49.31 2.36
N ALA A 747 45.72 48.15 1.78
CA ALA A 747 46.26 46.88 2.25
C ALA A 747 47.79 46.86 2.07
N SER A 748 48.53 46.92 3.18
CA SER A 748 49.95 46.61 3.21
C SER A 748 50.11 45.14 3.62
N ASN A 749 50.59 44.34 2.67
CA ASN A 749 51.02 42.92 2.74
C ASN A 749 50.05 41.89 2.16
N VAL A 750 50.66 40.92 1.45
CA VAL A 750 50.07 40.11 0.36
C VAL A 750 49.74 38.68 0.81
N ASP A 751 49.57 38.41 2.11
CA ASP A 751 49.54 37.02 2.62
C ASP A 751 48.23 36.58 3.31
N ASP A 752 47.17 37.39 3.30
CA ASP A 752 45.86 37.01 3.87
C ASP A 752 44.73 36.88 2.82
N MET A 753 45.09 36.60 1.56
CA MET A 753 44.11 36.38 0.48
C MET A 753 43.78 34.89 0.26
N VAL A 754 43.65 34.10 1.34
CA VAL A 754 43.19 32.70 1.27
C VAL A 754 42.40 32.30 2.51
N THR A 755 41.18 32.83 2.68
CA THR A 755 40.11 32.14 3.41
C THR A 755 38.76 32.71 2.99
N CYS A 756 38.29 32.30 1.81
CA CYS A 756 36.88 32.21 1.39
C CYS A 756 36.86 31.82 -0.10
N SER A 757 37.39 30.64 -0.41
CA SER A 757 37.28 30.02 -1.73
C SER A 757 37.35 28.51 -1.53
N SER A 758 36.22 27.84 -1.33
CA SER A 758 36.21 26.38 -1.30
C SER A 758 36.39 25.82 -2.72
N PRO A 759 37.04 24.65 -2.87
CA PRO A 759 37.81 24.28 -4.04
C PRO A 759 37.01 23.46 -5.07
N ASN A 760 37.23 23.77 -6.35
CA ASN A 760 36.79 22.95 -7.47
C ASN A 760 37.83 21.88 -7.83
N GLN A 761 37.32 20.70 -8.23
CA GLN A 761 37.90 19.61 -9.03
C GLN A 761 38.36 18.34 -8.28
N VAL A 762 37.60 17.25 -8.44
CA VAL A 762 38.02 16.04 -9.18
C VAL A 762 36.78 15.47 -9.91
N ALA A 763 36.91 15.20 -11.21
CA ALA A 763 35.87 14.62 -12.08
C ALA A 763 35.93 13.08 -12.09
N PRO A 764 34.84 12.42 -12.56
CA PRO A 764 35.00 11.31 -13.50
C PRO A 764 34.39 11.63 -14.86
N SER A 765 35.03 11.06 -15.87
CA SER A 765 34.85 11.25 -17.30
C SER A 765 33.65 10.51 -17.88
N SER A 766 32.75 11.21 -18.57
CA SER A 766 32.18 10.80 -19.88
C SER A 766 31.33 11.90 -20.55
N PRO A 767 31.17 11.88 -21.88
CA PRO A 767 30.98 13.09 -22.67
C PRO A 767 29.56 13.19 -23.24
N THR A 768 28.75 14.18 -22.84
CA THR A 768 27.70 14.71 -23.73
C THR A 768 27.21 16.11 -23.30
N VAL A 769 27.28 17.05 -24.27
CA VAL A 769 26.54 18.32 -24.40
C VAL A 769 26.92 19.56 -23.53
N ARG A 770 27.94 20.27 -24.06
CA ARG A 770 28.14 21.72 -24.27
C ARG A 770 27.26 22.80 -23.61
N LYS A 771 28.01 23.86 -23.21
CA LYS A 771 27.73 25.32 -23.07
C LYS A 771 27.06 25.81 -21.77
N ARG A 772 27.89 26.06 -20.76
CA ARG A 772 27.59 26.96 -19.63
C ARG A 772 27.58 28.42 -20.12
N PHE A 773 26.49 29.14 -19.85
CA PHE A 773 26.37 30.58 -20.10
C PHE A 773 27.00 31.38 -18.97
N SER A 774 27.54 32.56 -19.33
CA SER A 774 28.30 33.46 -18.46
C SER A 774 27.46 34.08 -17.33
N SER A 775 28.13 34.34 -16.21
CA SER A 775 27.68 35.11 -15.04
C SER A 775 26.88 36.37 -15.41
N ILE A 776 25.64 36.48 -14.93
CA ILE A 776 24.76 37.63 -15.11
C ILE A 776 24.96 38.59 -13.93
N SER A 777 25.30 39.85 -14.24
CA SER A 777 25.24 40.97 -13.30
C SER A 777 23.82 41.52 -13.29
N ILE A 778 23.18 41.60 -12.13
CA ILE A 778 21.82 42.11 -11.94
C ILE A 778 21.88 43.28 -10.97
N THR A 779 21.59 44.48 -11.43
CA THR A 779 21.37 45.68 -10.60
C THR A 779 19.89 46.03 -10.59
N VAL A 780 19.35 46.30 -9.39
CA VAL A 780 17.95 46.68 -9.19
C VAL A 780 17.83 48.19 -9.38
N SER A 781 17.54 48.63 -10.60
CA SER A 781 17.26 50.03 -10.92
C SER A 781 15.73 50.28 -10.95
N PRO A 782 15.22 51.48 -10.58
CA PRO A 782 13.80 51.80 -10.63
C PRO A 782 13.21 51.73 -12.07
N PRO A 783 11.92 51.42 -12.23
CA PRO A 783 11.28 51.30 -13.53
C PRO A 783 11.07 52.68 -14.17
N GLY A 784 12.04 53.15 -14.96
CA GLY A 784 11.94 54.45 -15.62
C GLY A 784 12.62 54.58 -16.99
N MET A 785 13.36 53.60 -17.49
CA MET A 785 14.17 53.79 -18.70
C MET A 785 14.18 52.64 -19.74
N PHE A 786 13.37 51.59 -19.58
CA PHE A 786 13.32 50.48 -20.55
C PHE A 786 11.90 50.18 -21.04
N ASP A 787 11.83 49.75 -22.30
CA ASP A 787 10.64 49.59 -23.13
C ASP A 787 9.50 48.82 -22.42
N ASP A 788 8.45 49.54 -22.03
CA ASP A 788 7.29 49.00 -21.32
C ASP A 788 6.52 47.95 -22.14
N GLN A 789 6.86 47.80 -23.42
CA GLN A 789 6.19 46.99 -24.44
C GLN A 789 6.69 45.54 -24.55
N SER A 790 7.68 45.13 -23.74
CA SER A 790 8.23 43.78 -23.78
C SER A 790 7.37 42.79 -22.95
N PRO A 791 6.99 41.60 -23.51
CA PRO A 791 6.29 40.55 -22.75
C PRO A 791 7.23 39.82 -21.79
N VAL A 792 6.68 38.97 -20.92
CA VAL A 792 7.48 38.08 -20.06
C VAL A 792 8.27 37.10 -20.94
N ALA A 793 9.59 37.21 -20.92
CA ALA A 793 10.47 36.53 -21.85
C ALA A 793 11.10 35.26 -21.27
N ALA A 794 11.45 35.28 -19.99
CA ALA A 794 12.14 34.19 -19.31
C ALA A 794 11.71 34.03 -17.84
N ILE A 795 12.16 32.96 -17.21
CA ILE A 795 11.99 32.72 -15.77
C ILE A 795 13.35 32.89 -15.11
N PHE A 796 13.41 33.64 -14.02
CA PHE A 796 14.58 33.74 -13.17
C PHE A 796 14.41 32.86 -11.95
N ASP A 797 15.17 31.77 -11.91
CA ASP A 797 15.18 30.86 -10.78
C ASP A 797 16.00 31.46 -9.64
N THR A 798 15.32 31.80 -8.55
CA THR A 798 15.93 32.46 -7.39
C THR A 798 16.76 31.51 -6.52
N GLU A 799 16.62 30.19 -6.71
CA GLU A 799 17.39 29.18 -5.95
C GLU A 799 18.72 28.88 -6.63
N THR A 800 18.70 28.64 -7.94
CA THR A 800 19.92 28.37 -8.73
C THR A 800 20.61 29.64 -9.23
N LEU A 801 19.95 30.80 -9.08
CA LEU A 801 20.37 32.10 -9.64
C LEU A 801 20.55 32.04 -11.17
N GLU A 802 19.74 31.21 -11.84
CA GLU A 802 19.81 31.00 -13.29
C GLU A 802 18.65 31.70 -14.03
N LYS A 803 18.96 32.25 -15.21
CA LYS A 803 17.97 32.63 -16.22
C LYS A 803 17.64 31.42 -17.07
N ILE A 804 16.40 30.95 -17.03
CA ILE A 804 15.94 29.76 -17.75
C ILE A 804 14.78 30.07 -18.71
N THR A 805 14.59 29.23 -19.72
CA THR A 805 13.46 29.34 -20.65
C THR A 805 12.15 28.94 -19.97
N ILE A 806 11.01 29.42 -20.49
CA ILE A 806 9.69 29.04 -19.95
C ILE A 806 9.46 27.52 -20.02
N PRO A 807 9.79 26.83 -21.13
CA PRO A 807 9.70 25.36 -21.19
C PRO A 807 10.66 24.65 -20.24
N GLU A 808 11.85 25.19 -20.00
CA GLU A 808 12.77 24.63 -19.01
C GLU A 808 12.21 24.77 -17.59
N GLY A 809 11.62 25.91 -17.26
CA GLY A 809 10.89 26.07 -15.99
C GLY A 809 9.72 25.08 -15.86
N HIS A 810 9.08 24.70 -16.97
CA HIS A 810 8.05 23.66 -16.95
C HIS A 810 8.63 22.27 -16.69
N ARG A 811 9.75 21.92 -17.35
CA ARG A 811 10.47 20.64 -17.14
C ARG A 811 10.98 20.49 -15.71
N ARG A 812 11.45 21.59 -15.10
CA ARG A 812 11.89 21.66 -13.70
C ARG A 812 10.73 21.72 -12.69
N GLY A 813 9.47 21.72 -13.13
CA GLY A 813 8.30 21.80 -12.25
C GLY A 813 8.09 23.17 -11.57
N ILE A 814 8.88 24.17 -11.94
CA ILE A 814 8.82 25.54 -11.40
C ILE A 814 7.52 26.23 -11.84
N VAL A 815 7.09 25.97 -13.08
CA VAL A 815 5.82 26.46 -13.66
C VAL A 815 4.93 25.33 -14.16
N ASP A 816 3.63 25.45 -13.92
CA ASP A 816 2.64 24.49 -14.43
C ASP A 816 2.43 24.64 -15.96
N THR A 817 1.91 23.58 -16.59
CA THR A 817 1.71 23.53 -18.04
C THR A 817 0.83 24.66 -18.58
N ILE A 818 -0.18 25.08 -17.81
CA ILE A 818 -1.10 26.16 -18.22
C ILE A 818 -0.35 27.48 -18.18
N THR A 819 0.34 27.78 -17.07
CA THR A 819 1.15 28.99 -16.92
C THR A 819 2.22 29.08 -18.01
N ALA A 820 2.96 28.00 -18.26
CA ALA A 820 3.96 27.95 -19.32
C ALA A 820 3.34 28.22 -20.71
N GLN A 821 2.20 27.58 -21.02
CA GLN A 821 1.48 27.82 -22.27
C GLN A 821 1.01 29.28 -22.37
N ARG A 822 0.45 29.88 -21.32
CA ARG A 822 -0.05 31.27 -21.36
C ARG A 822 1.07 32.29 -21.52
N LEU A 823 2.22 32.09 -20.88
CA LEU A 823 3.38 32.96 -21.06
C LEU A 823 3.91 32.88 -22.50
N LEU A 824 3.97 31.68 -23.08
CA LEU A 824 4.38 31.50 -24.48
C LEU A 824 3.33 32.02 -25.49
N GLU A 825 2.03 31.91 -25.18
CA GLU A 825 0.96 32.53 -25.97
C GLU A 825 1.11 34.05 -26.00
N ALA A 826 1.47 34.67 -24.88
CA ALA A 826 1.72 36.10 -24.80
C ALA A 826 2.93 36.54 -25.65
N GLN A 827 3.98 35.73 -25.73
CA GLN A 827 5.12 35.98 -26.63
C GLN A 827 4.70 35.82 -28.11
N ALA A 828 4.03 34.72 -28.44
CA ALA A 828 3.61 34.41 -29.81
C ALA A 828 2.62 35.45 -30.37
N CYS A 829 1.68 35.97 -29.57
CA CYS A 829 0.71 36.97 -30.01
C CYS A 829 1.23 38.41 -30.04
N THR A 830 2.47 38.64 -29.59
CA THR A 830 3.11 39.97 -29.54
C THR A 830 4.38 40.07 -30.39
N GLY A 831 4.72 39.04 -31.17
CA GLY A 831 5.73 39.12 -32.22
C GLY A 831 6.69 37.94 -32.36
N GLY A 832 6.54 36.87 -31.58
CA GLY A 832 7.34 35.65 -31.71
C GLY A 832 7.91 35.16 -30.40
N ILE A 833 8.46 33.94 -30.39
CA ILE A 833 9.04 33.33 -29.19
C ILE A 833 10.40 33.96 -28.89
N ILE A 834 10.61 34.39 -27.67
CA ILE A 834 11.85 35.08 -27.29
C ILE A 834 12.87 34.04 -26.86
N ASN A 835 14.07 34.07 -27.44
CA ASN A 835 15.20 33.28 -26.96
C ASN A 835 15.86 34.02 -25.78
N PRO A 836 15.83 33.48 -24.55
CA PRO A 836 16.41 34.15 -23.38
C PRO A 836 17.93 34.36 -23.45
N ALA A 837 18.65 33.55 -24.23
CA ALA A 837 20.10 33.66 -24.35
C ALA A 837 20.53 34.82 -25.26
N THR A 838 19.80 35.06 -26.35
CA THR A 838 20.15 36.07 -27.37
C THR A 838 19.28 37.32 -27.31
N GLY A 839 18.08 37.22 -26.72
CA GLY A 839 17.06 38.27 -26.79
C GLY A 839 16.31 38.33 -28.13
N GLU A 840 16.64 37.45 -29.08
CA GLU A 840 16.03 37.43 -30.40
C GLU A 840 14.60 36.86 -30.38
N ARG A 841 13.75 37.43 -31.24
CA ARG A 841 12.39 36.93 -31.48
C ARG A 841 12.41 35.96 -32.65
N LEU A 842 11.97 34.74 -32.40
CA LEU A 842 12.00 33.63 -33.34
C LEU A 842 10.58 33.31 -33.82
N SER A 843 10.49 32.82 -35.06
CA SER A 843 9.27 32.18 -35.55
C SER A 843 8.99 30.88 -34.77
N LEU A 844 7.77 30.35 -34.82
CA LEU A 844 7.49 29.07 -34.17
C LEU A 844 8.34 27.93 -34.75
N GLU A 845 8.62 27.96 -36.05
CA GLU A 845 9.46 26.96 -36.72
C GLU A 845 10.92 27.06 -36.27
N ASP A 846 11.47 28.28 -36.21
CA ASP A 846 12.84 28.50 -35.74
C ASP A 846 13.00 28.17 -34.24
N ALA A 847 11.98 28.46 -33.42
CA ALA A 847 11.98 28.13 -32.01
C ALA A 847 11.94 26.61 -31.75
N VAL A 848 11.28 25.84 -32.61
CA VAL A 848 11.33 24.37 -32.59
C VAL A 848 12.71 23.87 -33.05
N HIS A 849 13.25 24.42 -34.14
CA HIS A 849 14.58 24.05 -34.63
C HIS A 849 15.69 24.32 -33.60
N GLN A 850 15.57 25.39 -32.83
CA GLN A 850 16.49 25.72 -31.73
C GLN A 850 16.17 24.99 -30.42
N SER A 851 15.18 24.08 -30.40
CA SER A 851 14.75 23.32 -29.22
C SER A 851 14.36 24.20 -28.03
N ILE A 852 13.86 25.42 -28.30
CA ILE A 852 13.34 26.32 -27.26
C ILE A 852 11.93 25.89 -26.89
N ILE A 853 11.12 25.47 -27.86
CA ILE A 853 9.79 24.88 -27.67
C ILE A 853 9.70 23.54 -28.42
N ASP A 854 8.84 22.63 -27.93
CA ASP A 854 8.59 21.35 -28.61
C ASP A 854 7.49 21.48 -29.69
N GLU A 855 7.44 20.55 -30.64
CA GLU A 855 6.44 20.50 -31.72
C GLU A 855 4.99 20.51 -31.19
N SER A 856 4.74 19.83 -30.07
CA SER A 856 3.44 19.81 -29.40
C SER A 856 3.04 21.20 -28.89
N MET A 857 4.00 21.95 -28.35
CA MET A 857 3.75 23.32 -27.87
C MET A 857 3.58 24.27 -29.06
N ALA A 858 4.39 24.13 -30.11
CA ALA A 858 4.25 24.92 -31.34
C ALA A 858 2.84 24.78 -31.94
N ALA A 859 2.28 23.57 -31.98
CA ALA A 859 0.89 23.35 -32.41
C ALA A 859 -0.14 24.11 -31.58
N LYS A 860 0.03 24.19 -30.25
CA LYS A 860 -0.85 24.93 -29.33
C LYS A 860 -0.73 26.45 -29.48
N LEU A 861 0.43 26.94 -29.92
CA LEU A 861 0.72 28.39 -30.07
C LEU A 861 0.30 28.95 -31.43
N LYS A 862 -0.09 28.13 -32.42
CA LYS A 862 -0.55 28.58 -33.74
C LYS A 862 -1.65 29.64 -33.71
N PRO A 863 -2.72 29.54 -32.87
CA PRO A 863 -3.73 30.59 -32.79
C PRO A 863 -3.17 31.93 -32.26
N ALA A 864 -2.21 31.88 -31.33
CA ALA A 864 -1.56 33.07 -30.80
C ALA A 864 -0.64 33.72 -31.86
N GLN A 865 0.12 32.93 -32.63
CA GLN A 865 0.92 33.43 -33.74
C GLN A 865 0.06 34.11 -34.81
N LYS A 866 -1.12 33.53 -35.13
CA LYS A 866 -2.10 34.16 -36.04
C LYS A 866 -2.67 35.46 -35.50
N ALA A 867 -2.77 35.63 -34.18
CA ALA A 867 -3.18 36.90 -33.58
C ALA A 867 -2.18 38.04 -33.82
N TYR A 868 -0.90 37.72 -34.09
CA TYR A 868 0.13 38.68 -34.50
C TYR A 868 0.20 38.85 -36.03
N LEU A 869 0.26 37.74 -36.78
CA LEU A 869 0.43 37.77 -38.25
C LEU A 869 -0.86 38.18 -38.99
N GLY A 870 -2.02 37.92 -38.40
CA GLY A 870 -3.34 38.04 -39.00
C GLY A 870 -4.00 36.70 -39.30
N PHE A 871 -5.33 36.63 -39.12
CA PHE A 871 -6.14 35.52 -39.59
C PHE A 871 -6.50 35.75 -41.05
N GLU A 872 -5.90 34.98 -41.97
CA GLU A 872 -6.15 35.11 -43.40
C GLU A 872 -7.50 34.47 -43.79
N ASP A 873 -8.40 35.31 -44.32
CA ASP A 873 -9.65 34.83 -44.91
C ASP A 873 -9.39 34.32 -46.34
N LEU A 874 -9.65 33.03 -46.57
CA LEU A 874 -9.48 32.36 -47.85
C LEU A 874 -10.35 32.96 -48.98
N LYS A 875 -11.45 33.66 -48.65
CA LYS A 875 -12.35 34.25 -49.64
C LYS A 875 -11.94 35.65 -50.07
N THR A 876 -11.46 36.48 -49.14
CA THR A 876 -11.15 37.89 -49.40
C THR A 876 -9.65 38.20 -49.43
N LYS A 877 -8.80 37.23 -49.06
CA LYS A 877 -7.35 37.39 -48.80
C LYS A 877 -7.03 38.51 -47.81
N ARG A 878 -8.03 38.98 -47.06
CA ARG A 878 -7.88 39.98 -46.02
C ARG A 878 -7.38 39.31 -44.75
N ARG A 879 -6.43 39.95 -44.07
CA ARG A 879 -5.96 39.52 -42.75
C ARG A 879 -6.78 40.21 -41.67
N LEU A 880 -7.47 39.42 -40.85
CA LEU A 880 -8.27 39.90 -39.73
C LEU A 880 -7.41 40.03 -38.47
N SER A 881 -7.65 41.07 -37.68
CA SER A 881 -7.06 41.25 -36.34
C SER A 881 -7.63 40.23 -35.35
N ALA A 882 -6.99 40.08 -34.18
CA ALA A 882 -7.51 39.21 -33.13
C ALA A 882 -8.94 39.61 -32.69
N ALA A 883 -9.23 40.91 -32.63
CA ALA A 883 -10.56 41.43 -32.27
C ALA A 883 -11.61 41.11 -33.34
N GLU A 884 -11.26 41.31 -34.62
CA GLU A 884 -12.14 40.95 -35.74
C GLU A 884 -12.34 39.43 -35.83
N ALA A 885 -11.31 38.63 -35.59
CA ALA A 885 -11.42 37.17 -35.59
C ALA A 885 -12.33 36.62 -34.49
N VAL A 886 -12.40 37.30 -33.33
CA VAL A 886 -13.39 36.96 -32.28
C VAL A 886 -14.80 37.31 -32.73
N LYS A 887 -14.99 38.49 -33.33
CA LYS A 887 -16.29 38.95 -33.83
C LYS A 887 -16.86 38.05 -34.94
N GLU A 888 -15.99 37.59 -35.83
CA GLU A 888 -16.33 36.67 -36.91
C GLU A 888 -16.33 35.19 -36.47
N THR A 889 -16.08 34.89 -35.19
CA THR A 889 -16.05 33.54 -34.58
C THR A 889 -14.93 32.59 -35.05
N TRP A 890 -13.86 33.13 -35.66
CA TRP A 890 -12.66 32.38 -36.05
C TRP A 890 -11.74 32.07 -34.86
N LEU A 891 -11.83 32.88 -33.80
CA LEU A 891 -11.09 32.71 -32.55
C LEU A 891 -12.09 32.60 -31.37
N PRO A 892 -12.01 31.55 -30.53
CA PRO A 892 -12.88 31.44 -29.36
C PRO A 892 -12.76 32.66 -28.45
N TYR A 893 -13.89 33.12 -27.91
CA TYR A 893 -13.98 34.34 -27.10
C TYR A 893 -12.94 34.37 -25.96
N ASP A 894 -12.79 33.27 -25.21
CA ASP A 894 -11.83 33.21 -24.10
C ASP A 894 -10.37 33.34 -24.55
N ALA A 895 -10.01 32.77 -25.71
CA ALA A 895 -8.65 32.89 -26.25
C ALA A 895 -8.41 34.29 -26.82
N GLY A 896 -9.39 34.84 -27.52
CA GLY A 896 -9.33 36.20 -28.04
C GLY A 896 -9.23 37.25 -26.95
N GLN A 897 -10.02 37.14 -25.88
CA GLN A 897 -9.94 38.04 -24.72
C GLN A 897 -8.52 38.05 -24.12
N ARG A 898 -7.91 36.88 -23.91
CA ARG A 898 -6.52 36.78 -23.41
C ARG A 898 -5.51 37.41 -24.37
N PHE A 899 -5.63 37.15 -25.68
CA PHE A 899 -4.68 37.71 -26.65
C PHE A 899 -4.79 39.24 -26.75
N LEU A 900 -6.02 39.78 -26.66
CA LEU A 900 -6.24 41.23 -26.61
C LEU A 900 -5.66 41.84 -25.33
N GLU A 901 -5.79 41.17 -24.18
CA GLU A 901 -5.14 41.58 -22.93
C GLU A 901 -3.62 41.58 -23.05
N PHE A 902 -3.01 40.54 -23.63
CA PHE A 902 -1.55 40.45 -23.84
C PHE A 902 -1.04 41.55 -24.79
N GLN A 903 -1.76 41.83 -25.88
CA GLN A 903 -1.40 42.88 -26.83
C GLN A 903 -1.54 44.27 -26.20
N TYR A 904 -2.66 44.55 -25.52
CA TYR A 904 -2.89 45.81 -24.82
C TYR A 904 -1.80 46.10 -23.79
N LEU A 905 -1.50 45.12 -22.92
CA LEU A 905 -0.50 45.25 -21.88
C LEU A 905 0.93 45.43 -22.42
N THR A 906 1.20 45.02 -23.66
CA THR A 906 2.49 45.21 -24.33
C THR A 906 2.53 46.45 -25.23
N GLY A 907 1.61 47.40 -25.10
CA GLY A 907 1.67 48.70 -25.80
C GLY A 907 0.60 48.93 -26.86
N GLY A 908 -0.45 48.10 -26.93
CA GLY A 908 -1.61 48.32 -27.79
C GLY A 908 -1.92 47.17 -28.75
N LEU A 909 -3.11 47.22 -29.34
CA LEU A 909 -3.62 46.16 -30.23
C LEU A 909 -2.81 46.09 -31.53
N ILE A 910 -2.62 44.88 -32.07
CA ILE A 910 -1.71 44.68 -33.20
C ILE A 910 -2.47 44.65 -34.52
N GLU A 911 -1.99 45.43 -35.48
CA GLU A 911 -2.45 45.43 -36.87
C GLU A 911 -1.86 44.24 -37.65
N PRO A 912 -2.70 43.42 -38.28
CA PRO A 912 -2.23 42.27 -39.05
C PRO A 912 -1.27 42.64 -40.18
N GLY A 913 -0.14 41.91 -40.26
CA GLY A 913 0.77 41.91 -41.40
C GLY A 913 1.90 42.94 -41.39
N ASN A 914 1.79 44.04 -40.66
CA ASN A 914 2.89 45.00 -40.44
C ASN A 914 3.36 45.05 -38.97
N GLY A 915 2.65 44.39 -38.04
CA GLY A 915 3.00 44.36 -36.62
C GLY A 915 2.82 45.70 -35.90
N ARG A 916 2.14 46.67 -36.53
CA ARG A 916 1.95 48.02 -35.99
C ARG A 916 1.00 47.98 -34.81
N ARG A 917 1.38 48.62 -33.70
CA ARG A 917 0.51 48.79 -32.53
C ARG A 917 -0.46 49.97 -32.73
N ILE A 918 -1.71 49.76 -32.36
CA ILE A 918 -2.83 50.68 -32.50
C ILE A 918 -3.37 51.01 -31.10
N THR A 919 -3.67 52.29 -30.86
CA THR A 919 -4.25 52.76 -29.60
C THR A 919 -5.71 52.33 -29.47
N MET A 920 -6.25 52.35 -28.24
CA MET A 920 -7.63 51.94 -27.99
C MET A 920 -8.64 52.84 -28.72
N GLU A 921 -8.35 54.14 -28.80
CA GLU A 921 -9.19 55.14 -29.47
C GLU A 921 -9.25 54.89 -30.99
N GLU A 922 -8.12 54.49 -31.58
CA GLU A 922 -8.03 54.15 -32.99
C GLU A 922 -8.72 52.80 -33.28
N ALA A 923 -8.58 51.82 -32.38
CA ALA A 923 -9.27 50.52 -32.50
C ALA A 923 -10.80 50.65 -32.45
N ILE A 924 -11.32 51.56 -31.61
CA ILE A 924 -12.76 51.90 -31.56
C ILE A 924 -13.17 52.56 -32.88
N ARG A 925 -12.39 53.52 -33.40
CA ARG A 925 -12.69 54.21 -34.67
C ARG A 925 -12.71 53.26 -35.86
N LYS A 926 -11.83 52.24 -35.84
CA LYS A 926 -11.79 51.15 -36.84
C LYS A 926 -12.87 50.07 -36.61
N GLY A 927 -13.63 50.14 -35.53
CA GLY A 927 -14.72 49.20 -35.21
C GLY A 927 -14.25 47.80 -34.79
N TRP A 928 -13.00 47.67 -34.33
CA TRP A 928 -12.43 46.41 -33.87
C TRP A 928 -12.97 46.00 -32.51
N ILE A 929 -13.17 46.98 -31.62
CA ILE A 929 -13.75 46.83 -30.29
C ILE A 929 -14.80 47.91 -30.08
N ASP A 930 -15.80 47.63 -29.25
CA ASP A 930 -16.78 48.61 -28.79
C ASP A 930 -16.29 49.33 -27.52
N GLY A 931 -16.97 50.42 -27.13
CA GLY A 931 -16.60 51.18 -25.93
C GLY A 931 -16.62 50.33 -24.65
N GLN A 932 -17.50 49.33 -24.57
CA GLN A 932 -17.56 48.41 -23.43
C GLN A 932 -16.38 47.44 -23.40
N GLY A 933 -15.98 46.88 -24.55
CA GLY A 933 -14.79 46.04 -24.71
C GLY A 933 -13.50 46.80 -24.43
N ALA A 934 -13.42 48.07 -24.84
CA ALA A 934 -12.30 48.95 -24.51
C ALA A 934 -12.18 49.20 -23.00
N GLN A 935 -13.29 49.53 -22.34
CA GLN A 935 -13.34 49.72 -20.88
C GLN A 935 -12.92 48.45 -20.13
N LYS A 936 -13.34 47.27 -20.61
CA LYS A 936 -12.98 45.97 -20.03
C LYS A 936 -11.49 45.66 -20.16
N LEU A 937 -10.86 46.01 -21.28
CA LEU A 937 -9.42 45.84 -21.48
C LEU A 937 -8.60 46.83 -20.62
N GLN A 938 -9.09 48.06 -20.44
CA GLN A 938 -8.46 49.08 -19.59
C GLN A 938 -8.58 48.77 -18.09
N ASP A 939 -9.61 48.03 -17.66
CA ASP A 939 -9.80 47.63 -16.26
C ASP A 939 -8.85 46.47 -15.85
N THR A 940 -7.57 46.81 -15.76
CA THR A 940 -6.46 45.88 -15.44
C THR A 940 -6.59 45.19 -14.09
N ARG A 941 -7.36 45.76 -13.14
CA ARG A 941 -7.61 45.16 -11.81
C ARG A 941 -8.53 43.95 -11.87
N ASN A 942 -9.40 43.90 -12.88
CA ASN A 942 -10.38 42.83 -13.07
C ASN A 942 -10.01 41.87 -14.21
N HIS A 943 -8.77 41.94 -14.72
CA HIS A 943 -8.23 40.95 -15.66
C HIS A 943 -8.26 39.55 -15.05
N GLN A 944 -8.58 38.55 -15.88
CA GLN A 944 -8.76 37.18 -15.41
C GLN A 944 -7.43 36.58 -14.92
N LYS A 945 -7.46 35.98 -13.72
CA LYS A 945 -6.29 35.37 -13.06
C LYS A 945 -5.97 33.98 -13.62
N ASN A 946 -5.43 33.96 -14.83
CA ASN A 946 -5.18 32.75 -15.63
C ASN A 946 -3.78 32.13 -15.44
N LEU A 947 -2.90 32.74 -14.64
CA LEU A 947 -1.54 32.26 -14.38
C LEU A 947 -1.40 31.81 -12.93
N THR A 948 -0.48 30.90 -12.67
CA THR A 948 0.00 30.59 -11.33
C THR A 948 1.36 31.28 -11.14
N CYS A 949 1.49 32.13 -10.13
CA CYS A 949 2.72 32.85 -9.84
C CYS A 949 3.85 31.86 -9.52
N PRO A 950 4.97 31.84 -10.28
CA PRO A 950 6.05 30.87 -10.05
C PRO A 950 6.72 31.02 -8.68
N LYS A 951 6.74 32.23 -8.09
CA LYS A 951 7.35 32.56 -6.78
C LYS A 951 6.41 32.39 -5.57
N THR A 952 5.11 32.61 -5.74
CA THR A 952 4.14 32.59 -4.62
C THR A 952 3.12 31.46 -4.71
N LYS A 953 3.04 30.77 -5.85
CA LYS A 953 2.07 29.73 -6.19
C LYS A 953 0.59 30.17 -6.14
N LEU A 954 0.31 31.48 -6.06
CA LEU A 954 -1.05 32.03 -6.11
C LEU A 954 -1.52 32.27 -7.55
N LYS A 955 -2.84 32.26 -7.77
CA LYS A 955 -3.41 32.67 -9.07
C LYS A 955 -3.25 34.18 -9.26
N ILE A 956 -2.65 34.58 -10.38
CA ILE A 956 -2.38 35.96 -10.75
C ILE A 956 -2.83 36.26 -12.19
N SER A 957 -3.11 37.52 -12.49
CA SER A 957 -3.33 38.00 -13.86
C SER A 957 -2.01 38.19 -14.60
N TYR A 958 -2.05 38.31 -15.93
CA TYR A 958 -0.83 38.59 -16.71
C TYR A 958 -0.26 39.99 -16.39
N LYS A 959 -1.10 40.96 -16.02
CA LYS A 959 -0.64 42.27 -15.53
C LYS A 959 0.15 42.14 -14.23
N GLU A 960 -0.39 41.43 -13.25
CA GLU A 960 0.29 41.16 -11.98
C GLU A 960 1.62 40.40 -12.20
N ALA A 961 1.69 39.52 -13.20
CA ALA A 961 2.91 38.84 -13.60
C ALA A 961 3.95 39.80 -14.20
N MET A 962 3.55 40.72 -15.09
CA MET A 962 4.48 41.70 -15.66
C MET A 962 4.99 42.70 -14.62
N ASP A 963 4.13 43.12 -13.69
CA ASP A 963 4.48 44.08 -12.63
C ASP A 963 5.47 43.50 -11.61
N SER A 964 5.55 42.17 -11.53
CA SER A 964 6.47 41.43 -10.66
C SER A 964 7.72 40.90 -11.38
N CYS A 965 7.92 41.26 -12.65
CA CYS A 965 9.11 40.86 -13.41
C CYS A 965 10.34 41.70 -13.04
N MET A 966 11.49 41.04 -13.03
CA MET A 966 12.80 41.69 -13.09
C MET A 966 13.11 42.06 -14.54
N VAL A 967 13.88 43.12 -14.77
CA VAL A 967 14.30 43.55 -16.11
C VAL A 967 15.81 43.38 -16.25
N GLU A 968 16.26 42.69 -17.29
CA GLU A 968 17.68 42.54 -17.61
C GLU A 968 18.22 43.83 -18.27
N GLU A 969 19.25 44.45 -17.70
CA GLU A 969 19.74 45.77 -18.13
C GLU A 969 20.27 45.81 -19.57
N LYS A 970 20.85 44.69 -20.04
CA LYS A 970 21.52 44.63 -21.36
C LYS A 970 20.54 44.67 -22.54
N ASN A 971 19.31 44.22 -22.35
CA ASN A 971 18.34 43.99 -23.44
C ASN A 971 16.90 44.35 -23.07
N GLY A 972 16.63 44.86 -21.85
CA GLY A 972 15.29 45.21 -21.39
C GLY A 972 14.35 44.01 -21.22
N MET A 973 14.89 42.79 -21.11
CA MET A 973 14.10 41.57 -21.07
C MET A 973 13.40 41.39 -19.72
N LYS A 974 12.07 41.21 -19.73
CA LYS A 974 11.28 40.93 -18.52
C LYS A 974 11.38 39.46 -18.13
N MET A 975 11.78 39.19 -16.89
CA MET A 975 11.96 37.86 -16.33
C MET A 975 11.12 37.71 -15.06
N ILE A 976 10.24 36.71 -15.02
CA ILE A 976 9.44 36.46 -13.83
C ILE A 976 10.26 35.65 -12.82
N GLN A 977 10.27 36.10 -11.57
CA GLN A 977 10.95 35.38 -10.49
C GLN A 977 10.22 34.07 -10.19
N ALA A 978 10.99 33.02 -9.91
CA ALA A 978 10.45 31.74 -9.48
C ALA A 978 11.26 31.11 -8.36
N SER A 979 10.57 30.33 -7.54
CA SER A 979 11.16 29.51 -6.48
C SER A 979 10.37 28.21 -6.40
N SER A 980 11.07 27.11 -6.10
CA SER A 980 10.50 25.80 -5.83
C SER A 980 9.64 25.85 -4.57
N ILE A 981 9.98 26.72 -3.61
CA ILE A 981 9.26 26.94 -2.35
C ILE A 981 8.48 28.27 -2.40
N SER A 982 7.20 28.26 -1.97
CA SER A 982 6.42 29.50 -1.94
C SER A 982 6.97 30.47 -0.89
N SER A 983 7.41 31.66 -1.32
CA SER A 983 7.88 32.76 -0.47
C SER A 983 6.83 33.30 0.53
N LYS A 984 5.57 32.86 0.43
CA LYS A 984 4.47 33.19 1.36
C LYS A 984 4.11 32.05 2.32
N GLY A 985 4.94 31.02 2.45
CA GLY A 985 4.79 30.03 3.51
C GLY A 985 3.48 29.25 3.45
N ILE A 986 3.01 28.86 2.26
CA ILE A 986 2.20 27.66 2.05
C ILE A 986 2.58 27.13 0.65
N SER A 987 3.47 26.15 0.62
CA SER A 987 3.54 25.19 -0.48
C SER A 987 3.09 23.85 0.08
N SER A 988 1.79 23.59 0.00
CA SER A 988 1.22 22.27 0.25
C SER A 988 0.97 21.66 -1.14
N PRO A 989 1.32 20.39 -1.41
CA PRO A 989 1.22 19.77 -2.75
C PRO A 989 -0.22 19.63 -3.28
N TYR A 990 -1.22 20.08 -2.50
CA TYR A 990 -2.65 19.91 -2.81
C TYR A 990 -3.33 21.11 -3.48
N ASN A 991 -2.59 22.15 -3.89
CA ASN A 991 -3.19 23.30 -4.59
C ASN A 991 -2.92 23.33 -6.11
N VAL A 992 -2.72 22.16 -6.73
CA VAL A 992 -2.74 22.02 -8.19
C VAL A 992 -4.12 21.51 -8.63
N SER A 993 -4.83 22.38 -9.34
CA SER A 993 -6.06 22.07 -10.04
C SER A 993 -5.79 20.99 -11.10
N ASN A 994 -6.57 19.91 -11.05
CA ASN A 994 -6.61 18.81 -12.00
C ASN A 994 -6.71 19.29 -13.48
N PRO A 995 -5.87 18.81 -14.42
CA PRO A 995 -6.23 18.76 -15.83
C PRO A 995 -5.97 17.36 -16.40
N GLY A 996 -7.04 16.58 -16.58
CA GLY A 996 -6.95 15.20 -17.06
C GLY A 996 -8.18 14.77 -17.85
N SER A 997 -8.63 15.60 -18.78
CA SER A 997 -9.59 15.18 -19.82
C SER A 997 -8.89 14.25 -20.81
N ARG A 998 -9.11 12.95 -20.66
CA ARG A 998 -8.79 11.98 -21.71
C ARG A 998 -9.75 12.16 -22.89
N SER A 999 -9.25 12.69 -23.99
CA SER A 999 -9.85 12.52 -25.32
C SER A 999 -9.77 11.05 -25.73
N GLY A 1000 -10.92 10.40 -25.81
CA GLY A 1000 -11.10 9.09 -26.42
C GLY A 1000 -12.40 9.12 -27.23
N SER A 1001 -12.24 9.10 -28.55
CA SER A 1001 -13.28 9.22 -29.56
C SER A 1001 -14.44 8.22 -29.39
N ARG A 1002 -15.69 8.71 -29.53
CA ARG A 1002 -16.77 7.93 -30.13
C ARG A 1002 -17.70 8.85 -30.91
N ALA A 1003 -17.70 8.63 -32.23
CA ALA A 1003 -18.60 9.25 -33.19
C ALA A 1003 -19.98 8.56 -33.17
N GLY A 1004 -21.01 9.35 -33.46
CA GLY A 1004 -22.26 8.88 -34.07
C GLY A 1004 -23.30 8.25 -33.14
N SER A 1005 -24.40 8.98 -32.88
CA SER A 1005 -25.65 8.76 -33.61
C SER A 1005 -26.77 9.64 -33.07
N ARG A 1006 -27.30 10.46 -33.97
CA ARG A 1006 -28.63 11.08 -33.90
C ARG A 1006 -29.69 9.98 -33.81
N SER A 1007 -30.71 10.20 -32.99
CA SER A 1007 -32.10 10.13 -33.46
C SER A 1007 -33.05 10.60 -32.36
N GLY A 1008 -33.62 11.77 -32.58
CA GLY A 1008 -34.90 12.11 -32.00
C GLY A 1008 -35.99 11.33 -32.74
N SER A 1009 -37.05 10.96 -32.03
CA SER A 1009 -38.31 10.62 -32.67
C SER A 1009 -39.46 11.21 -31.87
N ARG A 1010 -40.04 12.27 -32.44
CA ARG A 1010 -41.41 12.75 -32.18
C ARG A 1010 -42.29 12.22 -33.32
N ARG A 1011 -43.37 11.51 -32.97
CA ARG A 1011 -44.70 11.37 -33.63
C ARG A 1011 -45.31 10.07 -33.07
N GLY A 1012 -46.44 10.09 -32.37
CA GLY A 1012 -47.79 10.32 -32.90
C GLY A 1012 -48.23 9.04 -33.61
N SER A 1013 -49.26 8.30 -33.20
CA SER A 1013 -50.64 8.75 -33.05
C SER A 1013 -51.55 7.56 -32.64
N VAL A 1014 -52.61 7.86 -31.86
CA VAL A 1014 -54.00 7.31 -31.81
C VAL A 1014 -54.21 5.80 -31.56
N ASP A 1015 -55.12 5.36 -30.67
CA ASP A 1015 -56.58 5.49 -30.82
C ASP A 1015 -57.43 5.57 -29.53
N TYR A 1016 -58.70 5.89 -29.80
CA TYR A 1016 -59.82 6.42 -29.01
C TYR A 1016 -60.58 5.43 -28.08
N SER A 1017 -61.17 6.04 -27.04
CA SER A 1017 -62.54 5.86 -26.48
C SER A 1017 -62.99 4.60 -25.70
N SER A 1018 -63.24 4.85 -24.40
CA SER A 1018 -64.44 4.55 -23.60
C SER A 1018 -65.00 3.13 -23.45
N THR A 1019 -65.14 2.63 -22.21
CA THR A 1019 -66.45 2.30 -21.60
C THR A 1019 -66.39 2.24 -20.06
N PHE A 1020 -67.41 2.79 -19.39
CA PHE A 1020 -67.84 2.53 -17.99
C PHE A 1020 -68.06 1.01 -17.75
N THR A 1021 -68.04 0.41 -16.54
CA THR A 1021 -69.03 0.55 -15.44
C THR A 1021 -68.62 -0.24 -14.17
N TYR A 1022 -69.13 0.23 -13.02
CA TYR A 1022 -69.25 -0.29 -11.64
C TYR A 1022 -69.31 -1.83 -11.41
N SER A 1023 -68.89 -2.40 -10.26
CA SER A 1023 -69.64 -2.33 -8.98
C SER A 1023 -68.88 -2.80 -7.74
N PHE A 1024 -69.27 -2.19 -6.62
CA PHE A 1024 -68.89 -2.36 -5.21
C PHE A 1024 -69.20 -3.74 -4.59
N THR A 1025 -68.47 -4.08 -3.52
CA THR A 1025 -69.11 -4.41 -2.23
C THR A 1025 -68.15 -4.17 -1.06
N SER A 1026 -68.62 -3.38 -0.11
CA SER A 1026 -68.03 -3.15 1.21
C SER A 1026 -69.05 -3.56 2.26
N THR A 1027 -68.62 -4.19 3.34
CA THR A 1027 -69.38 -4.25 4.58
C THR A 1027 -68.51 -3.81 5.76
N ASN A 1028 -69.08 -2.85 6.47
CA ASN A 1028 -68.64 -2.12 7.66
C ASN A 1028 -68.27 -2.99 8.87
N PHE A 1029 -67.48 -2.41 9.79
CA PHE A 1029 -68.00 -2.01 11.11
C PHE A 1029 -67.25 -0.77 11.66
N SER A 1030 -68.05 0.26 11.93
CA SER A 1030 -67.86 1.45 12.77
C SER A 1030 -67.57 1.05 14.24
N SER A 1031 -67.14 1.85 15.21
CA SER A 1031 -66.94 3.30 15.44
C SER A 1031 -66.47 3.44 16.90
N ASN A 1032 -65.58 4.39 17.24
CA ASN A 1032 -65.93 5.55 18.08
C ASN A 1032 -64.73 6.36 18.55
N SER A 1033 -64.90 7.65 18.35
CA SER A 1033 -64.24 8.82 18.91
C SER A 1033 -64.62 9.03 20.38
N LEU A 1034 -63.69 9.46 21.24
CA LEU A 1034 -63.64 10.79 21.88
C LEU A 1034 -62.62 10.81 23.04
N CYS A 1035 -61.89 11.94 23.11
CA CYS A 1035 -60.83 12.37 24.03
C CYS A 1035 -59.41 11.90 23.73
#